data_AF-K6WBL4-F1
#
_entry.id   AF-K6WBL4-F1
#
_cell.length_a   1.000
_cell.length_b   1.000
_cell.length_c   1.000
_cell.angle_alpha   90.00
_cell.angle_beta   90.00
_cell.angle_gamma   90.00
#
_symmetry.space_group_name_H-M   'P 1'
#
loop_
_entity.id
_entity.type
_entity.pdbx_description
1 polymer ?
#
loop_
_entity_poly.entity_id
_entity_poly.type
_entity_poly.pdbx_seq_one_letter_code
_entity_poly.pdbx_strand_id
1 'polypeptide(L)'
;MSKSKAVESIALARVPPEQRQHWSSVAAIQAGYLVSVSSLITGAQLALGLPLTYVVLAGVLGYAVIVALAIPQGIQGRDLGVPSVEVATSAFGEQGSRWIVSTILAASTVGWFAINAHICGVTFASLLTTHLGIPVPTTAAVVGWGLVMLSTAVLGFQGLKYLNMVGVPLMIGVCTYSTYLALSSHGLEPLRSYVPTGDRSLASAVAVVVGSYAVGAVTAADTNRYQRSRRHVAMATTVGILPAGVLALCAGAALGVIAKTPDLAGIFVKLGIPVLGVVAVVMSTWAANAGNAYSAGINAVKLFGLPDSFRAAATIGCGIIGIVAACFDVLGLFLVIMETFGVVVTPLCGVMIADYWLRGRGSPQRWRAVPGFRIPGMIAWAVGVAVGHFVTFGVPILFGMVAAALTDLALGRIWPAPAAPEPALDGGGRHRRGGQTGPMPRREPVRELGPVEITDLITGACVLGTGGGGSLAGGLEIVRPHLESGRPLRLASLQDLPDEEWIACPYAAGAATGGKSVTPGGDTNALASFIALEDYLGLHFHGVISTELGAENTADAVHVAVELGIVLVDADPAGRSVPELQHSTFSMYGVPIAPLAVATAQGDIALLSQVGGDTRAEALVRAMAVASGDEIGVASHPIRGADLRDVVIPGAISKALAMGEAMRLARLSGQDVAEALAAVGGGAVRFRGRVIDLVWQNQGGFTVGHVEFGGVGAYSGSRYQMWFKNEYLVSSRDGIVDVTVPDLLCVVEASGEPVTNPHYAPDREYAIFALPAPEPWKTPAGVELFGPRSFGFDIDYVPFEKVVLDEEPFGVR
;
A
#
# COMPACT_ATOMS: atom_id res chain seq x y z
N MET A 1 3.14 21.50 14.96
CA MET A 1 3.59 21.79 13.58
C MET A 1 4.90 21.06 13.35
N SER A 2 4.85 19.82 12.86
CA SER A 2 6.04 19.05 12.48
C SER A 2 6.69 19.71 11.26
N LYS A 3 8.02 19.87 11.28
CA LYS A 3 8.79 20.47 10.18
C LYS A 3 8.62 19.59 8.93
N SER A 4 7.90 20.09 7.94
CA SER A 4 7.85 19.52 6.59
C SER A 4 9.27 19.21 6.11
N LYS A 5 9.60 17.94 5.85
CA LYS A 5 10.76 17.62 5.01
C LYS A 5 10.55 18.37 3.68
N ALA A 6 11.53 19.18 3.28
CA ALA A 6 11.39 20.09 2.13
C ALA A 6 11.34 19.36 0.77
N VAL A 7 11.66 18.06 0.74
CA VAL A 7 11.77 17.23 -0.47
C VAL A 7 10.81 16.05 -0.34
N GLU A 8 9.93 15.89 -1.33
CA GLU A 8 9.05 14.71 -1.45
C GLU A 8 9.86 13.41 -1.58
N SER A 9 9.46 12.37 -0.84
CA SER A 9 10.01 11.02 -0.94
C SER A 9 9.04 10.01 -1.55
N ILE A 10 7.79 10.37 -1.82
CA ILE A 10 6.78 9.47 -2.39
C ILE A 10 6.91 9.47 -3.93
N ALA A 11 7.26 8.32 -4.52
CA ALA A 11 7.31 8.11 -5.96
C ALA A 11 6.16 7.21 -6.42
N LEU A 12 6.18 5.94 -6.02
CA LEU A 12 5.23 4.92 -6.46
C LEU A 12 4.19 4.60 -5.39
N ALA A 13 4.52 4.84 -4.12
CA ALA A 13 3.62 4.60 -3.01
C ALA A 13 2.33 5.45 -3.11
N ARG A 14 1.29 4.98 -2.41
CA ARG A 14 0.00 5.68 -2.35
C ARG A 14 0.15 7.00 -1.61
N VAL A 15 -0.44 8.06 -2.15
CA VAL A 15 -0.51 9.36 -1.49
C VAL A 15 -1.47 9.29 -0.30
N PRO A 16 -1.01 9.61 0.93
CA PRO A 16 -1.85 9.58 2.13
C PRO A 16 -3.00 10.60 2.08
N PRO A 17 -4.16 10.30 2.69
CA PRO A 17 -5.33 11.20 2.69
C PRO A 17 -5.02 12.62 3.19
N GLU A 18 -4.19 12.77 4.21
CA GLU A 18 -3.80 14.03 4.83
C GLU A 18 -2.92 14.91 3.91
N GLN A 19 -2.20 14.30 2.97
CA GLN A 19 -1.42 15.02 1.97
C GLN A 19 -2.27 15.48 0.77
N ARG A 20 -3.55 15.08 0.70
CA ARG A 20 -4.45 15.44 -0.40
C ARG A 20 -4.82 16.92 -0.40
N GLN A 21 -4.66 17.52 -1.57
CA GLN A 21 -4.75 18.94 -1.83
C GLN A 21 -6.12 19.34 -2.40
N HIS A 22 -6.39 20.63 -2.32
CA HIS A 22 -7.53 21.24 -3.00
C HIS A 22 -7.33 21.23 -4.53
N TRP A 23 -8.43 21.32 -5.29
CA TRP A 23 -8.40 21.22 -6.76
C TRP A 23 -7.56 22.32 -7.42
N SER A 24 -7.54 23.51 -6.81
CA SER A 24 -6.80 24.68 -7.32
C SER A 24 -5.29 24.44 -7.41
N SER A 25 -4.72 23.59 -6.54
CA SER A 25 -3.30 23.24 -6.55
C SER A 25 -2.90 22.52 -7.84
N VAL A 26 -3.67 21.51 -8.25
CA VAL A 26 -3.41 20.75 -9.47
C VAL A 26 -3.86 21.52 -10.71
N ALA A 27 -4.93 22.34 -10.60
CA ALA A 27 -5.34 23.23 -11.68
C ALA A 27 -4.21 24.20 -12.07
N ALA A 28 -3.52 24.77 -11.07
CA ALA A 28 -2.36 25.64 -11.31
C ALA A 28 -1.22 24.86 -11.99
N ILE A 29 -0.91 23.64 -11.53
CA ILE A 29 0.13 22.80 -12.14
C ILE A 29 -0.21 22.50 -13.62
N GLN A 30 -1.44 22.05 -13.90
CA GLN A 30 -1.89 21.74 -15.25
C GLN A 30 -1.93 22.99 -16.15
N ALA A 31 -2.34 24.14 -15.61
CA ALA A 31 -2.29 25.40 -16.34
C ALA A 31 -0.86 25.81 -16.67
N GLY A 32 0.10 25.63 -15.76
CA GLY A 32 1.49 26.00 -16.03
C GLY A 32 2.20 25.11 -17.05
N TYR A 33 1.74 23.89 -17.26
CA TYR A 33 2.18 23.13 -18.42
C TYR A 33 1.72 23.74 -19.76
N LEU A 34 0.52 24.37 -19.78
CA LEU A 34 -0.08 24.89 -21.00
C LEU A 34 0.17 26.36 -21.26
N VAL A 35 0.31 27.19 -20.23
CA VAL A 35 0.82 28.56 -20.38
C VAL A 35 2.33 28.50 -20.53
N SER A 36 2.76 27.82 -21.60
CA SER A 36 4.13 27.49 -21.93
C SER A 36 4.48 27.99 -23.33
N VAL A 37 5.78 28.11 -23.60
CA VAL A 37 6.29 28.46 -24.93
C VAL A 37 5.79 27.49 -26.00
N SER A 38 5.68 26.20 -25.69
CA SER A 38 5.21 25.17 -26.62
C SER A 38 3.81 25.45 -27.15
N SER A 39 2.88 25.93 -26.30
CA SER A 39 1.52 26.30 -26.73
C SER A 39 1.51 27.56 -27.61
N LEU A 40 2.36 28.55 -27.29
CA LEU A 40 2.50 29.76 -28.10
C LEU A 40 3.03 29.44 -29.50
N ILE A 41 4.11 28.64 -29.58
CA ILE A 41 4.69 28.20 -30.85
C ILE A 41 3.67 27.38 -31.64
N THR A 42 2.94 26.47 -30.98
CA THR A 42 1.90 25.67 -31.65
C THR A 42 0.84 26.57 -32.30
N GLY A 43 0.36 27.59 -31.60
CA GLY A 43 -0.57 28.57 -32.17
C GLY A 43 -0.01 29.33 -33.37
N ALA A 44 1.23 29.84 -33.25
CA ALA A 44 1.90 30.57 -34.31
C ALA A 44 2.14 29.70 -35.57
N GLN A 45 2.50 28.43 -35.38
CA GLN A 45 2.71 27.47 -36.45
C GLN A 45 1.40 27.05 -37.12
N LEU A 46 0.33 26.82 -36.35
CA LEU A 46 -0.99 26.51 -36.90
C LEU A 46 -1.55 27.66 -37.72
N ALA A 47 -1.31 28.90 -37.31
CA ALA A 47 -1.73 30.06 -38.08
C ALA A 47 -1.19 30.01 -39.52
N LEU A 48 0.06 29.62 -39.75
CA LEU A 48 0.67 29.57 -41.10
C LEU A 48 -0.15 28.80 -42.14
N GLY A 49 -0.90 27.78 -41.71
CA GLY A 49 -1.68 26.90 -42.59
C GLY A 49 -3.19 26.95 -42.37
N LEU A 50 -3.72 27.80 -41.48
CA LEU A 50 -5.14 27.85 -41.15
C LEU A 50 -5.65 29.28 -40.95
N PRO A 51 -6.92 29.57 -41.32
CA PRO A 51 -7.59 30.79 -40.88
C PRO A 51 -7.63 30.88 -39.35
N LEU A 52 -7.55 32.08 -38.78
CA LEU A 52 -7.52 32.27 -37.32
C LEU A 52 -8.72 31.66 -36.60
N THR A 53 -9.91 31.68 -37.21
CA THR A 53 -11.11 31.03 -36.66
C THR A 53 -10.95 29.51 -36.53
N TYR A 54 -10.24 28.89 -37.47
CA TYR A 54 -9.98 27.45 -37.46
C TYR A 54 -8.87 27.11 -36.47
N VAL A 55 -7.93 28.02 -36.23
CA VAL A 55 -6.93 27.87 -35.15
C VAL A 55 -7.62 27.86 -33.77
N VAL A 56 -8.56 28.79 -33.52
CA VAL A 56 -9.36 28.80 -32.29
C VAL A 56 -10.17 27.51 -32.16
N LEU A 57 -10.86 27.09 -33.22
CA LEU A 57 -11.67 25.87 -33.23
C LEU A 57 -10.81 24.62 -32.98
N ALA A 58 -9.63 24.53 -33.61
CA ALA A 58 -8.68 23.44 -33.38
C ALA A 58 -8.21 23.40 -31.92
N GLY A 59 -7.93 24.57 -31.32
CA GLY A 59 -7.59 24.68 -29.91
C GLY A 59 -8.71 24.18 -28.99
N VAL A 60 -9.94 24.66 -29.18
CA VAL A 60 -11.09 24.26 -28.36
C VAL A 60 -11.34 22.76 -28.47
N LEU A 61 -11.39 22.22 -29.70
CA LEU A 61 -11.64 20.79 -29.93
C LEU A 61 -10.49 19.91 -29.40
N GLY A 62 -9.24 20.29 -29.67
CA GLY A 62 -8.06 19.54 -29.25
C GLY A 62 -7.91 19.50 -27.72
N TYR A 63 -8.06 20.64 -27.04
CA TYR A 63 -8.00 20.68 -25.58
C TYR A 63 -9.24 20.05 -24.92
N ALA A 64 -10.42 20.10 -25.54
CA ALA A 64 -11.58 19.36 -25.05
C ALA A 64 -11.34 17.85 -25.10
N VAL A 65 -10.73 17.36 -26.17
CA VAL A 65 -10.27 15.96 -26.28
C VAL A 65 -9.27 15.65 -25.17
N ILE A 66 -8.23 16.47 -24.98
CA ILE A 66 -7.25 16.29 -23.89
C ILE A 66 -7.93 16.21 -22.53
N VAL A 67 -8.89 17.09 -22.22
CA VAL A 67 -9.64 17.05 -20.95
C VAL A 67 -10.41 15.73 -20.82
N ALA A 68 -11.07 15.30 -21.90
CA ALA A 68 -11.79 14.03 -21.93
C ALA A 68 -10.86 12.81 -21.71
N LEU A 69 -9.58 12.90 -22.09
CA LEU A 69 -8.57 11.87 -21.81
C LEU A 69 -8.00 11.97 -20.39
N ALA A 70 -7.66 13.18 -19.97
CA ALA A 70 -6.96 13.43 -18.71
C ALA A 70 -7.85 13.23 -17.48
N ILE A 71 -9.16 13.50 -17.55
CA ILE A 71 -10.08 13.29 -16.42
C ILE A 71 -10.14 11.81 -16.01
N PRO A 72 -10.40 10.85 -16.90
CA PRO A 72 -10.36 9.42 -16.59
C PRO A 72 -9.03 8.95 -16.00
N GLN A 73 -7.90 9.44 -16.51
CA GLN A 73 -6.56 9.09 -16.01
C GLN A 73 -6.29 9.72 -14.64
N GLY A 74 -6.62 10.99 -14.46
CA GLY A 74 -6.47 11.67 -13.18
C GLY A 74 -7.37 11.08 -12.10
N ILE A 75 -8.58 10.63 -12.46
CA ILE A 75 -9.48 9.96 -11.52
C ILE A 75 -8.91 8.62 -11.08
N GLN A 76 -8.32 7.83 -12.00
CA GLN A 76 -7.61 6.59 -11.63
C GLN A 76 -6.50 6.88 -10.61
N GLY A 77 -5.66 7.89 -10.86
CA GLY A 77 -4.62 8.32 -9.91
C GLY A 77 -5.19 8.73 -8.55
N ARG A 78 -6.29 9.48 -8.53
CA ARG A 78 -6.98 9.90 -7.29
C ARG A 78 -7.58 8.73 -6.53
N ASP A 79 -8.25 7.82 -7.24
CA ASP A 79 -8.99 6.72 -6.64
C ASP A 79 -8.03 5.71 -6.00
N LEU A 80 -6.92 5.43 -6.69
CA LEU A 80 -5.92 4.47 -6.28
C LEU A 80 -4.83 5.09 -5.40
N GLY A 81 -4.63 6.41 -5.51
CA GLY A 81 -3.58 7.16 -4.80
C GLY A 81 -2.18 7.00 -5.40
N VAL A 82 -2.04 6.38 -6.57
CA VAL A 82 -0.74 6.00 -7.17
C VAL A 82 -0.48 6.76 -8.49
N PRO A 83 0.77 6.85 -8.98
CA PRO A 83 1.08 7.55 -10.23
C PRO A 83 0.67 6.74 -11.47
N SER A 84 0.76 7.33 -12.67
CA SER A 84 0.27 6.74 -13.91
C SER A 84 0.88 5.39 -14.24
N VAL A 85 2.17 5.19 -13.94
CA VAL A 85 2.85 3.89 -14.14
C VAL A 85 2.31 2.80 -13.23
N GLU A 86 1.92 3.12 -12.00
CA GLU A 86 1.29 2.13 -11.14
C GLU A 86 -0.12 1.83 -11.59
N VAL A 87 -0.91 2.84 -11.97
CA VAL A 87 -2.24 2.63 -12.56
C VAL A 87 -2.19 1.66 -13.75
N ALA A 88 -1.15 1.76 -14.58
CA ALA A 88 -0.96 0.94 -15.76
C ALA A 88 -0.68 -0.56 -15.46
N THR A 89 -0.40 -0.95 -14.21
CA THR A 89 -0.10 -2.35 -13.86
C THR A 89 -1.28 -3.30 -14.05
N SER A 90 -2.52 -2.84 -13.94
CA SER A 90 -3.70 -3.65 -14.28
C SER A 90 -3.86 -3.85 -15.80
N ALA A 91 -3.47 -2.82 -16.56
CA ALA A 91 -3.58 -2.76 -18.02
C ALA A 91 -2.46 -3.57 -18.73
N PHE A 92 -1.22 -3.49 -18.22
CA PHE A 92 -0.02 -4.01 -18.88
C PHE A 92 0.71 -5.10 -18.08
N GLY A 93 0.29 -5.35 -16.84
CA GLY A 93 1.05 -6.15 -15.88
C GLY A 93 2.18 -5.34 -15.25
N GLU A 94 2.74 -5.83 -14.15
CA GLU A 94 3.84 -5.19 -13.43
C GLU A 94 5.09 -5.05 -14.30
N GLN A 95 5.46 -6.10 -15.04
CA GLN A 95 6.63 -6.09 -15.93
C GLN A 95 6.36 -5.28 -17.19
N GLY A 96 5.13 -5.33 -17.73
CA GLY A 96 4.75 -4.50 -18.88
C GLY A 96 4.74 -3.02 -18.53
N SER A 97 4.22 -2.66 -17.35
CA SER A 97 4.29 -1.30 -16.85
C SER A 97 5.73 -0.85 -16.60
N ARG A 98 6.55 -1.69 -15.96
CA ARG A 98 7.95 -1.39 -15.66
C ARG A 98 8.80 -1.18 -16.91
N TRP A 99 8.76 -2.09 -17.88
CA TRP A 99 9.70 -2.06 -19.01
C TRP A 99 9.18 -1.28 -20.22
N ILE A 100 7.87 -1.27 -20.45
CA ILE A 100 7.28 -0.65 -21.64
C ILE A 100 6.70 0.72 -21.28
N VAL A 101 5.72 0.76 -20.38
CA VAL A 101 4.99 1.99 -20.06
C VAL A 101 5.94 3.03 -19.45
N SER A 102 6.73 2.63 -18.46
CA SER A 102 7.67 3.54 -17.78
C SER A 102 8.78 4.01 -18.71
N THR A 103 9.29 3.18 -19.62
CA THR A 103 10.29 3.60 -20.62
C THR A 103 9.71 4.63 -21.59
N ILE A 104 8.52 4.37 -22.14
CA ILE A 104 7.85 5.30 -23.06
C ILE A 104 7.59 6.64 -22.38
N LEU A 105 7.02 6.62 -21.18
CA LEU A 105 6.67 7.84 -20.45
C LEU A 105 7.91 8.58 -19.92
N ALA A 106 8.94 7.88 -19.45
CA ALA A 106 10.23 8.47 -19.08
C ALA A 106 10.90 9.14 -20.30
N ALA A 107 11.04 8.42 -21.42
CA ALA A 107 11.64 8.97 -22.63
C ALA A 107 10.85 10.18 -23.16
N SER A 108 9.52 10.11 -23.12
CA SER A 108 8.65 11.21 -23.57
C SER A 108 8.80 12.45 -22.68
N THR A 109 8.79 12.28 -21.37
CA THR A 109 8.92 13.39 -20.41
C THR A 109 10.34 13.97 -20.38
N VAL A 110 11.38 13.15 -20.54
CA VAL A 110 12.76 13.62 -20.76
C VAL A 110 12.90 14.37 -22.09
N GLY A 111 12.28 13.89 -23.16
CA GLY A 111 12.27 14.57 -24.46
C GLY A 111 11.59 15.94 -24.39
N TRP A 112 10.43 16.01 -23.73
CA TRP A 112 9.77 17.28 -23.43
C TRP A 112 10.60 18.18 -22.54
N PHE A 113 11.36 17.60 -21.60
CA PHE A 113 12.29 18.37 -20.80
C PHE A 113 13.37 19.03 -21.66
N ALA A 114 13.94 18.24 -22.58
CA ALA A 114 15.01 18.68 -23.47
C ALA A 114 14.55 19.80 -24.42
N ILE A 115 13.38 19.64 -25.06
CA ILE A 115 12.80 20.63 -25.97
C ILE A 115 12.60 21.97 -25.26
N ASN A 116 11.97 21.96 -24.09
CA ASN A 116 11.70 23.16 -23.32
C ASN A 116 13.01 23.84 -22.86
N ALA A 117 13.97 23.08 -22.33
CA ALA A 117 15.27 23.62 -21.95
C ALA A 117 16.01 24.26 -23.14
N HIS A 118 15.98 23.60 -24.30
CA HIS A 118 16.59 24.10 -25.53
C HIS A 118 15.94 25.41 -25.99
N ILE A 119 14.61 25.46 -26.10
CA ILE A 119 13.88 26.66 -26.53
C ILE A 119 14.14 27.83 -25.58
N CYS A 120 14.11 27.59 -24.27
CA CYS A 120 14.38 28.63 -23.28
C CYS A 120 15.81 29.17 -23.44
N GLY A 121 16.81 28.30 -23.53
CA GLY A 121 18.21 28.70 -23.65
C GLY A 121 18.52 29.45 -24.94
N VAL A 122 18.04 28.95 -26.09
CA VAL A 122 18.21 29.60 -27.40
C VAL A 122 17.54 30.96 -27.44
N THR A 123 16.28 31.04 -27.00
CA THR A 123 15.53 32.29 -27.01
C THR A 123 16.17 33.32 -26.07
N PHE A 124 16.61 32.89 -24.88
CA PHE A 124 17.33 33.74 -23.93
C PHE A 124 18.65 34.27 -24.52
N ALA A 125 19.49 33.38 -25.06
CA ALA A 125 20.77 33.76 -25.64
C ALA A 125 20.59 34.69 -26.86
N SER A 126 19.61 34.41 -27.71
CA SER A 126 19.29 35.23 -28.88
C SER A 126 18.82 36.64 -28.49
N LEU A 127 17.93 36.75 -27.50
CA LEU A 127 17.43 38.03 -27.01
C LEU A 127 18.54 38.85 -26.33
N LEU A 128 19.40 38.23 -25.52
CA LEU A 128 20.54 38.93 -24.89
C LEU A 128 21.56 39.41 -25.93
N THR A 129 21.90 38.56 -26.89
CA THR A 129 22.92 38.89 -27.89
C THR A 129 22.43 39.96 -28.85
N THR A 130 21.19 39.81 -29.35
CA THR A 130 20.65 40.69 -30.41
C THR A 130 20.16 42.03 -29.86
N HIS A 131 19.67 42.11 -28.62
CA HIS A 131 19.04 43.32 -28.08
C HIS A 131 19.76 43.97 -26.90
N LEU A 132 20.48 43.20 -26.09
CA LEU A 132 21.26 43.74 -24.98
C LEU A 132 22.75 43.83 -25.31
N GLY A 133 23.18 43.30 -26.47
CA GLY A 133 24.59 43.28 -26.88
C GLY A 133 25.46 42.39 -25.99
N ILE A 134 24.85 41.49 -25.22
CA ILE A 134 25.55 40.59 -24.29
C ILE A 134 25.67 39.23 -24.98
N PRO A 135 26.85 38.85 -25.50
CA PRO A 135 27.04 37.56 -26.14
C PRO A 135 26.97 36.45 -25.08
N VAL A 136 25.98 35.57 -25.22
CA VAL A 136 25.84 34.39 -24.35
C VAL A 136 25.92 33.12 -25.19
N PRO A 137 26.85 32.20 -24.90
CA PRO A 137 26.89 30.91 -25.58
C PRO A 137 25.58 30.15 -25.38
N THR A 138 24.93 29.77 -26.48
CA THR A 138 23.63 29.08 -26.46
C THR A 138 23.65 27.84 -25.58
N THR A 139 24.67 26.98 -25.70
CA THR A 139 24.82 25.78 -24.87
C THR A 139 24.90 26.11 -23.38
N ALA A 140 25.61 27.17 -23.00
CA ALA A 140 25.70 27.60 -21.61
C ALA A 140 24.34 28.08 -21.08
N ALA A 141 23.57 28.83 -21.89
CA ALA A 141 22.22 29.25 -21.54
C ALA A 141 21.26 28.06 -21.38
N VAL A 142 21.33 27.07 -22.27
CA VAL A 142 20.53 25.84 -22.20
C VAL A 142 20.84 25.05 -20.93
N VAL A 143 22.12 24.82 -20.62
CA VAL A 143 22.54 24.11 -19.41
C VAL A 143 22.13 24.87 -18.16
N GLY A 144 22.40 26.18 -18.10
CA GLY A 144 22.08 27.02 -16.94
C GLY A 144 20.58 27.02 -16.62
N TRP A 145 19.74 27.29 -17.62
CA TRP A 145 18.29 27.28 -17.42
C TRP A 145 17.75 25.87 -17.17
N GLY A 146 18.31 24.84 -17.80
CA GLY A 146 17.99 23.44 -17.51
C GLY A 146 18.21 23.09 -16.04
N LEU A 147 19.34 23.49 -15.45
CA LEU A 147 19.64 23.25 -14.03
C LEU A 147 18.69 24.03 -13.10
N VAL A 148 18.36 25.28 -13.43
CA VAL A 148 17.39 26.08 -12.66
C VAL A 148 16.03 25.40 -12.65
N MET A 149 15.53 24.97 -13.80
CA MET A 149 14.23 24.31 -13.91
C MET A 149 14.20 22.96 -13.20
N LEU A 150 15.30 22.20 -13.27
CA LEU A 150 15.47 20.94 -12.58
C LEU A 150 15.40 21.11 -11.06
N SER A 151 16.02 22.16 -10.51
CA SER A 151 16.11 22.38 -9.06
C SER A 151 14.73 22.36 -8.36
N THR A 152 13.71 22.95 -8.98
CA THR A 152 12.34 22.95 -8.44
C THR A 152 11.62 21.62 -8.57
N ALA A 153 11.92 20.83 -9.61
CA ALA A 153 11.36 19.49 -9.78
C ALA A 153 11.81 18.53 -8.67
N VAL A 154 13.03 18.74 -8.17
CA VAL A 154 13.59 17.95 -7.06
C VAL A 154 12.80 18.14 -5.77
N LEU A 155 12.12 19.26 -5.56
CA LEU A 155 11.28 19.45 -4.36
C LEU A 155 9.99 18.59 -4.40
N GLY A 156 9.60 18.11 -5.57
CA GLY A 156 8.39 17.30 -5.77
C GLY A 156 7.11 18.14 -5.84
N PHE A 157 5.98 17.52 -5.53
CA PHE A 157 4.64 18.08 -5.72
C PHE A 157 4.48 19.48 -5.10
N GLN A 158 4.99 19.72 -3.89
CA GLN A 158 4.89 21.05 -3.26
C GLN A 158 5.69 22.11 -4.03
N GLY A 159 6.89 21.76 -4.52
CA GLY A 159 7.67 22.65 -5.38
C GLY A 159 6.91 23.02 -6.65
N LEU A 160 6.33 22.02 -7.32
CA LEU A 160 5.49 22.23 -8.50
C LEU A 160 4.29 23.12 -8.16
N LYS A 161 3.58 22.85 -7.05
CA LYS A 161 2.41 23.63 -6.62
C LYS A 161 2.75 25.10 -6.47
N TYR A 162 3.77 25.44 -5.68
CA TYR A 162 4.10 26.83 -5.37
C TYR A 162 4.67 27.56 -6.59
N LEU A 163 5.53 26.89 -7.38
CA LEU A 163 6.02 27.43 -8.65
C LEU A 163 4.85 27.83 -9.55
N ASN A 164 3.86 26.96 -9.70
CA ASN A 164 2.74 27.18 -10.61
C ASN A 164 1.71 28.19 -10.09
N MET A 165 1.48 28.25 -8.77
CA MET A 165 0.59 29.25 -8.18
C MET A 165 1.08 30.69 -8.41
N VAL A 166 2.39 30.89 -8.57
CA VAL A 166 2.98 32.20 -8.87
C VAL A 166 3.22 32.37 -10.38
N GLY A 167 3.77 31.35 -11.03
CA GLY A 167 4.14 31.38 -12.45
C GLY A 167 2.96 31.56 -13.39
N VAL A 168 1.83 30.87 -13.14
CA VAL A 168 0.67 30.92 -14.05
C VAL A 168 0.04 32.32 -14.10
N PRO A 169 -0.32 32.98 -12.98
CA PRO A 169 -0.86 34.34 -13.03
C PRO A 169 0.09 35.34 -13.71
N LEU A 170 1.39 35.26 -13.40
CA LEU A 170 2.40 36.11 -14.02
C LEU A 170 2.42 35.91 -15.53
N MET A 171 2.39 34.65 -15.99
CA MET A 171 2.42 34.33 -17.40
C MET A 171 1.16 34.75 -18.15
N ILE A 172 -0.01 34.58 -17.55
CA ILE A 172 -1.25 35.11 -18.12
C ILE A 172 -1.15 36.64 -18.28
N GLY A 173 -0.60 37.33 -17.28
CA GLY A 173 -0.35 38.77 -17.34
C GLY A 173 0.58 39.15 -18.50
N VAL A 174 1.72 38.47 -18.63
CA VAL A 174 2.70 38.74 -19.69
C VAL A 174 2.14 38.46 -21.09
N CYS A 175 1.44 37.33 -21.29
CA CYS A 175 0.81 37.00 -22.57
C CYS A 175 -0.30 38.00 -22.93
N THR A 176 -1.13 38.38 -21.96
CA THR A 176 -2.21 39.36 -22.17
C THR A 176 -1.64 40.73 -22.51
N TYR A 177 -0.63 41.18 -21.76
CA TYR A 177 0.02 42.47 -22.00
C TYR A 177 0.76 42.51 -23.34
N SER A 178 1.47 41.44 -23.71
CA SER A 178 2.16 41.35 -25.00
C SER A 178 1.17 41.37 -26.16
N THR A 179 0.05 40.66 -26.03
CA THR A 179 -1.03 40.67 -27.04
C THR A 179 -1.67 42.06 -27.13
N TYR A 180 -1.96 42.70 -25.99
CA TYR A 180 -2.48 44.06 -25.94
C TYR A 180 -1.54 45.04 -26.65
N LEU A 181 -0.24 44.99 -26.35
CA LEU A 181 0.74 45.90 -26.96
C LEU A 181 0.89 45.67 -28.46
N ALA A 182 0.89 44.41 -28.90
CA ALA A 182 0.94 44.08 -30.32
C ALA A 182 -0.26 44.69 -31.07
N LEU A 183 -1.46 44.54 -30.49
CA LEU A 183 -2.71 45.09 -31.04
C LEU A 183 -2.78 46.62 -30.97
N SER A 184 -2.29 47.25 -29.90
CA SER A 184 -2.29 48.70 -29.78
C SER A 184 -1.28 49.36 -30.73
N SER A 185 -0.16 48.69 -31.00
CA SER A 185 0.89 49.22 -31.88
C SER A 185 0.61 49.00 -33.37
N HIS A 186 -0.07 47.90 -33.73
CA HIS A 186 -0.28 47.51 -35.14
C HIS A 186 -1.76 47.51 -35.57
N GLY A 187 -2.69 47.74 -34.66
CA GLY A 187 -4.13 47.66 -34.91
C GLY A 187 -4.64 46.23 -35.10
N LEU A 188 -5.93 46.10 -35.44
CA LEU A 188 -6.58 44.81 -35.71
C LEU A 188 -6.47 44.36 -37.18
N GLU A 189 -6.00 45.24 -38.06
CA GLU A 189 -5.97 44.99 -39.51
C GLU A 189 -5.15 43.76 -39.91
N PRO A 190 -3.95 43.50 -39.33
CA PRO A 190 -3.19 42.29 -39.65
C PRO A 190 -3.94 40.99 -39.33
N LEU A 191 -4.84 40.99 -38.35
CA LEU A 191 -5.66 39.83 -38.00
C LEU A 191 -6.91 39.71 -38.88
N ARG A 192 -7.55 40.83 -39.23
CA ARG A 192 -8.75 40.85 -40.08
C ARG A 192 -8.47 40.47 -41.53
N SER A 193 -7.33 40.93 -42.05
CA SER A 193 -6.89 40.67 -43.42
C SER A 193 -6.03 39.41 -43.54
N TYR A 194 -5.87 38.65 -42.44
CA TYR A 194 -5.02 37.47 -42.43
C TYR A 194 -5.52 36.39 -43.38
N VAL A 195 -4.63 35.93 -44.25
CA VAL A 195 -4.85 34.76 -45.12
C VAL A 195 -3.69 33.78 -44.88
N PRO A 196 -3.99 32.51 -44.56
CA PRO A 196 -2.96 31.50 -44.35
C PRO A 196 -2.18 31.22 -45.64
N THR A 197 -0.91 30.88 -45.48
CA THR A 197 0.01 30.58 -46.59
C THR A 197 0.03 29.11 -47.00
N GLY A 198 -0.41 28.21 -46.11
CA GLY A 198 -0.50 26.77 -46.36
C GLY A 198 -1.93 26.24 -46.32
N ASP A 199 -2.10 24.97 -46.71
CA ASP A 199 -3.39 24.27 -46.79
C ASP A 199 -3.45 23.11 -45.77
N ARG A 200 -3.47 23.45 -44.48
CA ARG A 200 -3.58 22.44 -43.41
C ARG A 200 -5.05 22.17 -43.11
N SER A 201 -5.42 20.90 -42.95
CA SER A 201 -6.79 20.55 -42.54
C SER A 201 -7.06 20.83 -41.06
N LEU A 202 -8.32 21.13 -40.71
CA LEU A 202 -8.74 21.28 -39.31
C LEU A 202 -8.45 20.01 -38.49
N ALA A 203 -8.65 18.83 -39.08
CA ALA A 203 -8.40 17.55 -38.40
C ALA A 203 -6.91 17.35 -38.07
N SER A 204 -6.01 17.71 -39.00
CA SER A 204 -4.57 17.72 -38.74
C SER A 204 -4.21 18.70 -37.62
N ALA A 205 -4.81 19.89 -37.60
CA ALA A 205 -4.56 20.85 -36.53
C ALA A 205 -5.06 20.37 -35.16
N VAL A 206 -6.23 19.73 -35.08
CA VAL A 206 -6.69 19.07 -33.85
C VAL A 206 -5.70 17.99 -33.41
N ALA A 207 -5.18 17.18 -34.34
CA ALA A 207 -4.17 16.16 -34.02
C ALA A 207 -2.89 16.77 -33.43
N VAL A 208 -2.41 17.91 -33.96
CA VAL A 208 -1.26 18.64 -33.43
C VAL A 208 -1.53 19.13 -32.00
N VAL A 209 -2.69 19.73 -31.74
CA VAL A 209 -3.06 20.21 -30.39
C VAL A 209 -3.17 19.05 -29.40
N VAL A 210 -3.75 17.92 -29.80
CA VAL A 210 -3.82 16.73 -28.94
C VAL A 210 -2.41 16.18 -28.67
N GLY A 211 -1.57 16.07 -29.71
CA GLY A 211 -0.20 15.59 -29.61
C GLY A 211 0.68 16.44 -28.71
N SER A 212 0.49 17.77 -28.70
CA SER A 212 1.29 18.68 -27.89
C SER A 212 1.08 18.50 -26.37
N TYR A 213 0.04 17.78 -25.94
CA TYR A 213 -0.20 17.51 -24.52
C TYR A 213 -0.68 16.08 -24.21
N ALA A 214 -0.57 15.16 -25.18
CA ALA A 214 -0.97 13.76 -25.00
C ALA A 214 -0.25 13.10 -23.82
N VAL A 215 1.05 13.36 -23.67
CA VAL A 215 1.87 12.85 -22.56
C VAL A 215 1.31 13.32 -21.22
N GLY A 216 1.02 14.61 -21.07
CA GLY A 216 0.45 15.18 -19.86
C GLY A 216 -0.94 14.64 -19.51
N ALA A 217 -1.73 14.25 -20.52
CA ALA A 217 -3.02 13.59 -20.30
C ALA A 217 -2.85 12.15 -19.77
N VAL A 218 -1.87 11.40 -20.27
CA VAL A 218 -1.57 10.03 -19.82
C VAL A 218 -0.89 10.02 -18.46
N THR A 219 -0.01 10.98 -18.18
CA THR A 219 0.64 11.16 -16.86
C THR A 219 -0.23 11.91 -15.85
N ALA A 220 -1.51 12.17 -16.17
CA ALA A 220 -2.38 12.97 -15.32
C ALA A 220 -2.53 12.41 -13.89
N ALA A 221 -2.38 11.09 -13.69
CA ALA A 221 -2.42 10.48 -12.36
C ALA A 221 -1.25 10.94 -11.46
N ASP A 222 -0.08 11.26 -12.02
CA ASP A 222 1.12 11.65 -11.26
C ASP A 222 0.87 12.85 -10.34
N THR A 223 0.05 13.81 -10.81
CA THR A 223 -0.36 14.98 -10.02
C THR A 223 -1.75 14.83 -9.42
N ASN A 224 -2.69 14.16 -10.12
CA ASN A 224 -4.06 14.03 -9.64
C ASN A 224 -4.23 13.01 -8.49
N ARG A 225 -3.26 12.13 -8.24
CA ARG A 225 -3.22 11.29 -7.03
C ARG A 225 -3.28 12.07 -5.72
N TYR A 226 -2.92 13.36 -5.77
CA TYR A 226 -3.05 14.30 -4.64
C TYR A 226 -4.46 14.91 -4.50
N GLN A 227 -5.45 14.58 -5.34
CA GLN A 227 -6.78 15.17 -5.27
C GLN A 227 -7.70 14.48 -4.25
N ARG A 228 -8.53 15.26 -3.56
CA ARG A 228 -9.47 14.72 -2.55
C ARG A 228 -10.62 13.91 -3.15
N SER A 229 -11.17 14.34 -4.29
CA SER A 229 -12.37 13.75 -4.89
C SER A 229 -12.31 13.69 -6.42
N ARG A 230 -13.11 12.82 -7.05
CA ARG A 230 -13.27 12.76 -8.51
C ARG A 230 -13.76 14.08 -9.09
N ARG A 231 -14.69 14.76 -8.38
CA ARG A 231 -15.16 16.10 -8.75
C ARG A 231 -14.01 17.10 -8.79
N HIS A 232 -13.11 17.04 -7.82
CA HIS A 232 -11.95 17.92 -7.79
C HIS A 232 -10.99 17.66 -8.95
N VAL A 233 -10.78 16.39 -9.33
CA VAL A 233 -10.01 16.05 -10.53
C VAL A 233 -10.66 16.66 -11.78
N ALA A 234 -11.97 16.50 -11.95
CA ALA A 234 -12.70 17.04 -13.10
C ALA A 234 -12.61 18.58 -13.17
N MET A 235 -12.78 19.26 -12.04
CA MET A 235 -12.65 20.71 -11.94
C MET A 235 -11.22 21.17 -12.24
N ALA A 236 -10.22 20.57 -11.59
CA ALA A 236 -8.81 20.92 -11.79
C ALA A 236 -8.39 20.73 -13.25
N THR A 237 -8.74 19.59 -13.83
CA THR A 237 -8.38 19.24 -15.21
C THR A 237 -9.08 20.13 -16.23
N THR A 238 -10.37 20.40 -16.05
CA THR A 238 -11.10 21.26 -17.00
C THR A 238 -10.63 22.71 -16.92
N VAL A 239 -10.53 23.27 -15.71
CA VAL A 239 -10.14 24.68 -15.50
C VAL A 239 -8.66 24.90 -15.75
N GLY A 240 -7.81 23.93 -15.42
CA GLY A 240 -6.37 24.01 -15.62
C GLY A 240 -5.97 23.85 -17.08
N ILE A 241 -6.64 22.99 -17.86
CA ILE A 241 -6.24 22.68 -19.23
C ILE A 241 -6.95 23.57 -20.26
N LEU A 242 -8.27 23.52 -20.32
CA LEU A 242 -9.02 24.05 -21.45
C LEU A 242 -8.83 25.57 -21.67
N PRO A 243 -9.08 26.45 -20.67
CA PRO A 243 -8.93 27.89 -20.90
C PRO A 243 -7.46 28.29 -21.06
N ALA A 244 -6.56 27.72 -20.26
CA ALA A 244 -5.13 28.04 -20.32
C ALA A 244 -4.52 27.71 -21.68
N GLY A 245 -4.80 26.50 -22.19
CA GLY A 245 -4.32 26.04 -23.50
C GLY A 245 -4.88 26.87 -24.65
N VAL A 246 -6.21 27.07 -24.70
CA VAL A 246 -6.85 27.83 -25.78
C VAL A 246 -6.33 29.28 -25.80
N LEU A 247 -6.25 29.94 -24.64
CA LEU A 247 -5.79 31.32 -24.57
C LEU A 247 -4.31 31.46 -24.97
N ALA A 248 -3.44 30.57 -24.51
CA ALA A 248 -2.03 30.57 -24.89
C ALA A 248 -1.87 30.32 -26.40
N LEU A 249 -2.58 29.34 -26.96
CA LEU A 249 -2.56 29.02 -28.39
C LEU A 249 -3.04 30.22 -29.23
N CYS A 250 -4.16 30.85 -28.85
CA CYS A 250 -4.69 32.03 -29.54
C CYS A 250 -3.73 33.23 -29.47
N ALA A 251 -3.10 33.46 -28.31
CA ALA A 251 -2.09 34.50 -28.16
C ALA A 251 -0.89 34.26 -29.09
N GLY A 252 -0.39 33.02 -29.16
CA GLY A 252 0.67 32.63 -30.08
C GLY A 252 0.33 32.87 -31.54
N ALA A 253 -0.88 32.48 -31.96
CA ALA A 253 -1.38 32.71 -33.31
C ALA A 253 -1.46 34.21 -33.65
N ALA A 254 -2.05 35.02 -32.76
CA ALA A 254 -2.20 36.46 -32.96
C ALA A 254 -0.83 37.16 -33.04
N LEU A 255 0.06 36.88 -32.09
CA LEU A 255 1.40 37.45 -32.03
C LEU A 255 2.24 37.05 -33.26
N GLY A 256 2.17 35.78 -33.68
CA GLY A 256 2.90 35.28 -34.85
C GLY A 256 2.44 35.92 -36.16
N VAL A 257 1.12 36.14 -36.32
CA VAL A 257 0.56 36.84 -37.48
C VAL A 257 1.00 38.30 -37.51
N ILE A 258 0.90 39.02 -36.38
CA ILE A 258 1.28 40.44 -36.31
C ILE A 258 2.78 40.61 -36.59
N ALA A 259 3.62 39.77 -35.97
CA ALA A 259 5.06 39.81 -36.15
C ALA A 259 5.53 39.17 -37.47
N LYS A 260 4.63 38.50 -38.22
CA LYS A 260 4.92 37.77 -39.47
C LYS A 260 6.09 36.80 -39.31
N THR A 261 6.11 36.07 -38.20
CA THR A 261 7.11 35.03 -37.93
C THR A 261 6.56 34.05 -36.90
N PRO A 262 6.76 32.74 -37.06
CA PRO A 262 6.41 31.77 -36.04
C PRO A 262 7.50 31.62 -34.95
N ASP A 263 8.67 32.22 -35.15
CA ASP A 263 9.78 32.22 -34.19
C ASP A 263 9.49 33.14 -33.00
N LEU A 264 9.45 32.58 -31.80
CA LEU A 264 9.03 33.31 -30.59
C LEU A 264 10.01 34.42 -30.20
N ALA A 265 11.32 34.21 -30.39
CA ALA A 265 12.31 35.27 -30.17
C ALA A 265 12.02 36.46 -31.11
N GLY A 266 11.90 36.18 -32.41
CA GLY A 266 11.56 37.16 -33.43
C GLY A 266 10.24 37.88 -33.21
N ILE A 267 9.23 37.21 -32.64
CA ILE A 267 7.95 37.83 -32.27
C ILE A 267 8.18 38.98 -31.28
N PHE A 268 8.79 38.70 -30.12
CA PHE A 268 8.96 39.73 -29.08
C PHE A 268 9.89 40.86 -29.51
N VAL A 269 10.88 40.54 -30.34
CA VAL A 269 11.79 41.50 -30.94
C VAL A 269 11.07 42.46 -31.88
N LYS A 270 10.32 41.95 -32.84
CA LYS A 270 9.59 42.78 -33.81
C LYS A 270 8.49 43.63 -33.15
N LEU A 271 7.97 43.17 -32.02
CA LEU A 271 6.99 43.90 -31.22
C LEU A 271 7.64 44.92 -30.25
N GLY A 272 8.97 45.05 -30.23
CA GLY A 272 9.67 46.04 -29.41
C GLY A 272 9.68 45.73 -27.91
N ILE A 273 9.44 44.48 -27.51
CA ILE A 273 9.35 44.05 -26.10
C ILE A 273 10.29 42.88 -25.76
N PRO A 274 11.59 42.94 -26.10
CA PRO A 274 12.51 41.83 -25.91
C PRO A 274 12.68 41.44 -24.43
N VAL A 275 12.66 42.39 -23.49
CA VAL A 275 12.79 42.13 -22.05
C VAL A 275 11.59 41.34 -21.51
N LEU A 276 10.38 41.74 -21.89
CA LEU A 276 9.18 41.00 -21.53
C LEU A 276 9.16 39.62 -22.19
N GLY A 277 9.69 39.50 -23.41
CA GLY A 277 9.89 38.23 -24.10
C GLY A 277 10.80 37.27 -23.31
N VAL A 278 11.92 37.76 -22.75
CA VAL A 278 12.79 36.95 -21.89
C VAL A 278 12.04 36.45 -20.66
N VAL A 279 11.36 37.34 -19.95
CA VAL A 279 10.59 36.98 -18.75
C VAL A 279 9.49 35.98 -19.08
N ALA A 280 8.76 36.21 -20.18
CA ALA A 280 7.72 35.32 -20.67
C ALA A 280 8.28 33.91 -20.92
N VAL A 281 9.38 33.82 -21.66
CA VAL A 281 9.96 32.55 -22.09
C VAL A 281 10.47 31.76 -20.90
N VAL A 282 11.23 32.40 -20.00
CA VAL A 282 11.79 31.73 -18.82
C VAL A 282 10.67 31.20 -17.93
N MET A 283 9.72 32.06 -17.55
CA MET A 283 8.67 31.70 -16.60
C MET A 283 7.69 30.65 -17.15
N SER A 284 7.31 30.78 -18.42
CA SER A 284 6.39 29.85 -19.09
C SER A 284 7.02 28.49 -19.33
N THR A 285 8.33 28.44 -19.55
CA THR A 285 9.03 27.17 -19.77
C THR A 285 9.34 26.47 -18.46
N TRP A 286 9.69 27.22 -17.42
CA TRP A 286 10.08 26.65 -16.12
C TRP A 286 8.98 25.78 -15.51
N ALA A 287 7.75 26.29 -15.43
CA ALA A 287 6.61 25.57 -14.88
C ALA A 287 6.39 24.21 -15.56
N ALA A 288 6.34 24.20 -16.90
CA ALA A 288 6.18 22.98 -17.68
C ALA A 288 7.37 22.03 -17.49
N ASN A 289 8.59 22.55 -17.45
CA ASN A 289 9.79 21.71 -17.36
C ASN A 289 9.97 21.04 -16.00
N ALA A 290 9.65 21.75 -14.92
CA ALA A 290 9.68 21.17 -13.59
C ALA A 290 8.73 19.97 -13.49
N GLY A 291 7.57 20.08 -14.14
CA GLY A 291 6.60 19.01 -14.27
C GLY A 291 7.11 17.79 -15.05
N ASN A 292 7.72 18.03 -16.22
CA ASN A 292 8.28 16.95 -17.05
C ASN A 292 9.37 16.16 -16.31
N ALA A 293 10.30 16.85 -15.63
CA ALA A 293 11.32 16.19 -14.83
C ALA A 293 10.73 15.38 -13.66
N TYR A 294 9.70 15.91 -12.99
CA TYR A 294 9.02 15.22 -11.90
C TYR A 294 8.41 13.88 -12.35
N SER A 295 7.62 13.90 -13.43
CA SER A 295 7.07 12.66 -14.00
C SER A 295 8.17 11.74 -14.51
N ALA A 296 9.21 12.25 -15.17
CA ALA A 296 10.34 11.42 -15.62
C ALA A 296 11.02 10.67 -14.46
N GLY A 297 11.17 11.32 -13.32
CA GLY A 297 11.71 10.71 -12.10
C GLY A 297 10.84 9.57 -11.57
N ILE A 298 9.51 9.76 -11.51
CA ILE A 298 8.57 8.71 -11.09
C ILE A 298 8.67 7.48 -12.01
N ASN A 299 8.68 7.70 -13.32
CA ASN A 299 8.83 6.62 -14.29
C ASN A 299 10.16 5.88 -14.13
N ALA A 300 11.25 6.60 -13.87
CA ALA A 300 12.57 6.00 -13.65
C ALA A 300 12.63 5.16 -12.36
N VAL A 301 11.98 5.59 -11.27
CA VAL A 301 11.89 4.79 -10.04
C VAL A 301 11.26 3.42 -10.34
N LYS A 302 10.15 3.38 -11.09
CA LYS A 302 9.53 2.11 -11.51
C LYS A 302 10.42 1.31 -12.44
N LEU A 303 10.95 1.93 -13.49
CA LEU A 303 11.78 1.28 -14.51
C LEU A 303 12.98 0.54 -13.89
N PHE A 304 13.71 1.22 -13.02
CA PHE A 304 14.90 0.67 -12.38
C PHE A 304 14.61 -0.13 -11.10
N GLY A 305 13.36 -0.17 -10.64
CA GLY A 305 12.98 -0.86 -9.40
C GLY A 305 13.63 -0.22 -8.17
N LEU A 306 13.76 1.10 -8.18
CA LEU A 306 14.36 1.85 -7.07
C LEU A 306 13.35 2.01 -5.93
N PRO A 307 13.81 2.08 -4.68
CA PRO A 307 12.93 2.45 -3.57
C PRO A 307 12.49 3.92 -3.69
N ASP A 308 11.31 4.23 -3.14
CA ASP A 308 10.70 5.57 -3.20
C ASP A 308 11.63 6.69 -2.66
N SER A 309 12.50 6.37 -1.69
CA SER A 309 13.52 7.28 -1.16
C SER A 309 14.46 7.86 -2.24
N PHE A 310 14.60 7.19 -3.39
CA PHE A 310 15.39 7.65 -4.54
C PHE A 310 14.62 8.58 -5.49
N ARG A 311 13.36 8.95 -5.21
CA ARG A 311 12.53 9.83 -6.08
C ARG A 311 13.27 11.10 -6.52
N ALA A 312 13.94 11.76 -5.59
CA ALA A 312 14.73 12.97 -5.86
C ALA A 312 15.91 12.68 -6.79
N ALA A 313 16.68 11.63 -6.49
CA ALA A 313 17.83 11.23 -7.28
C ALA A 313 17.43 10.81 -8.71
N ALA A 314 16.33 10.06 -8.86
CA ALA A 314 15.79 9.67 -10.16
C ALA A 314 15.35 10.89 -10.98
N THR A 315 14.71 11.88 -10.34
CA THR A 315 14.35 13.16 -10.98
C THR A 315 15.59 13.91 -11.46
N ILE A 316 16.64 13.98 -10.64
CA ILE A 316 17.93 14.61 -11.00
C ILE A 316 18.55 13.89 -12.20
N GLY A 317 18.63 12.55 -12.16
CA GLY A 317 19.21 11.74 -13.23
C GLY A 317 18.51 11.96 -14.57
N CYS A 318 17.18 11.86 -14.60
CA CYS A 318 16.38 12.13 -15.80
C CYS A 318 16.52 13.58 -16.28
N GLY A 319 16.55 14.55 -15.36
CA GLY A 319 16.78 15.96 -15.68
C GLY A 319 18.13 16.20 -16.36
N ILE A 320 19.21 15.62 -15.82
CA ILE A 320 20.56 15.72 -16.42
C ILE A 320 20.58 15.12 -17.82
N ILE A 321 19.97 13.94 -18.02
CA ILE A 321 19.83 13.33 -19.36
C ILE A 321 19.10 14.29 -20.30
N GLY A 322 18.01 14.92 -19.84
CA GLY A 322 17.28 15.92 -20.60
C GLY A 322 18.10 17.17 -20.95
N ILE A 323 18.92 17.67 -20.03
CA ILE A 323 19.83 18.81 -20.26
C ILE A 323 20.87 18.47 -21.34
N VAL A 324 21.47 17.27 -21.25
CA VAL A 324 22.45 16.80 -22.24
C VAL A 324 21.77 16.69 -23.61
N ALA A 325 20.59 16.08 -23.68
CA ALA A 325 19.82 16.00 -24.92
C ALA A 325 19.47 17.38 -25.49
N ALA A 326 19.13 18.36 -24.62
CA ALA A 326 18.81 19.73 -25.02
C ALA A 326 19.99 20.48 -25.68
N CYS A 327 21.23 20.03 -25.46
CA CYS A 327 22.41 20.66 -26.07
C CYS A 327 22.56 20.33 -27.56
N PHE A 328 21.83 19.33 -28.07
CA PHE A 328 21.77 18.98 -29.48
C PHE A 328 20.61 19.71 -30.18
N ASP A 329 20.58 19.69 -31.51
CA ASP A 329 19.48 20.30 -32.28
C ASP A 329 18.21 19.43 -32.23
N VAL A 330 17.44 19.59 -31.14
CA VAL A 330 16.18 18.88 -30.92
C VAL A 330 15.01 19.54 -31.68
N LEU A 331 15.16 20.82 -32.07
CA LEU A 331 14.10 21.60 -32.72
C LEU A 331 13.82 21.13 -34.15
N GLY A 332 14.86 20.75 -34.91
CA GLY A 332 14.70 20.18 -36.25
C GLY A 332 13.84 18.91 -36.30
N LEU A 333 13.72 18.20 -35.18
CA LEU A 333 12.91 16.99 -35.03
C LEU A 333 11.57 17.23 -34.31
N PHE A 334 11.27 18.47 -33.90
CA PHE A 334 10.16 18.79 -32.99
C PHE A 334 8.81 18.23 -33.46
N LEU A 335 8.41 18.51 -34.71
CA LEU A 335 7.13 18.04 -35.26
C LEU A 335 7.08 16.52 -35.38
N VAL A 336 8.18 15.88 -35.80
CA VAL A 336 8.28 14.42 -35.91
C VAL A 336 8.18 13.75 -34.53
N ILE A 337 8.83 14.34 -33.52
CA ILE A 337 8.74 13.89 -32.13
C ILE A 337 7.30 14.03 -31.61
N MET A 338 6.59 15.12 -31.92
CA MET A 338 5.20 15.32 -31.51
C MET A 338 4.24 14.30 -32.10
N GLU A 339 4.37 14.04 -33.39
CA GLU A 339 3.54 13.02 -34.07
C GLU A 339 3.85 11.62 -33.53
N THR A 340 5.14 11.30 -33.32
CA THR A 340 5.56 10.02 -32.76
C THR A 340 5.08 9.82 -31.33
N PHE A 341 5.23 10.83 -30.46
CA PHE A 341 4.73 10.77 -29.09
C PHE A 341 3.22 10.62 -29.04
N GLY A 342 2.49 11.39 -29.86
CA GLY A 342 1.04 11.25 -29.96
C GLY A 342 0.62 9.83 -30.33
N VAL A 343 1.19 9.28 -31.40
CA VAL A 343 0.85 7.94 -31.91
C VAL A 343 1.24 6.82 -30.93
N VAL A 344 2.34 6.97 -30.19
CA VAL A 344 2.84 5.93 -29.28
C VAL A 344 2.19 5.99 -27.89
N VAL A 345 1.92 7.20 -27.38
CA VAL A 345 1.49 7.43 -26.00
C VAL A 345 -0.02 7.37 -25.83
N THR A 346 -0.83 7.91 -26.76
CA THR A 346 -2.29 7.88 -26.58
C THR A 346 -2.91 6.48 -26.61
N PRO A 347 -2.38 5.47 -27.31
CA PRO A 347 -2.89 4.11 -27.18
C PRO A 347 -2.78 3.55 -25.76
N LEU A 348 -1.79 3.97 -24.96
CA LEU A 348 -1.71 3.61 -23.53
C LEU A 348 -2.95 4.06 -22.78
N CYS A 349 -3.41 5.29 -23.05
CA CYS A 349 -4.65 5.85 -22.49
C CYS A 349 -5.86 4.97 -22.84
N GLY A 350 -5.94 4.52 -24.10
CA GLY A 350 -7.02 3.66 -24.58
C GLY A 350 -7.10 2.34 -23.82
N VAL A 351 -5.96 1.67 -23.65
CA VAL A 351 -5.89 0.41 -22.87
C VAL A 351 -6.25 0.66 -21.40
N MET A 352 -5.69 1.69 -20.76
CA MET A 352 -5.98 2.00 -19.35
C MET A 352 -7.44 2.40 -19.12
N ILE A 353 -8.06 3.14 -20.06
CA ILE A 353 -9.49 3.48 -19.99
C ILE A 353 -10.35 2.23 -20.17
N ALA A 354 -10.06 1.41 -21.18
CA ALA A 354 -10.77 0.16 -21.39
C ALA A 354 -10.70 -0.75 -20.15
N ASP A 355 -9.51 -0.85 -19.57
CA ASP A 355 -9.23 -1.62 -18.39
C ASP A 355 -10.04 -1.15 -17.17
N TYR A 356 -9.83 0.08 -16.72
CA TYR A 356 -10.41 0.58 -15.48
C TYR A 356 -11.89 0.94 -15.62
N TRP A 357 -12.27 1.64 -16.70
CA TRP A 357 -13.61 2.21 -16.83
C TRP A 357 -14.61 1.26 -17.49
N LEU A 358 -14.18 0.50 -18.50
CA LEU A 358 -15.09 -0.36 -19.25
C LEU A 358 -15.16 -1.77 -18.62
N ARG A 359 -14.02 -2.42 -18.33
CA ARG A 359 -14.00 -3.72 -17.64
C ARG A 359 -14.18 -3.56 -16.13
N GLY A 360 -13.38 -2.67 -15.51
CA GLY A 360 -13.42 -2.36 -14.08
C GLY A 360 -14.58 -1.48 -13.63
N ARG A 361 -15.45 -1.02 -14.56
CA ARG A 361 -16.61 -0.14 -14.29
C ARG A 361 -16.27 1.12 -13.48
N GLY A 362 -15.02 1.59 -13.58
CA GLY A 362 -14.53 2.75 -12.85
C GLY A 362 -14.52 2.54 -11.34
N SER A 363 -14.34 1.30 -10.85
CA SER A 363 -14.31 0.98 -9.42
C SER A 363 -12.88 0.63 -9.00
N PRO A 364 -12.29 1.34 -8.02
CA PRO A 364 -10.96 1.02 -7.51
C PRO A 364 -10.88 -0.38 -6.89
N GLN A 365 -12.00 -0.92 -6.39
CA GLN A 365 -12.09 -2.29 -5.87
C GLN A 365 -11.90 -3.37 -6.94
N ARG A 366 -12.18 -3.04 -8.21
CA ARG A 366 -12.01 -3.96 -9.35
C ARG A 366 -10.65 -3.81 -10.03
N TRP A 367 -9.88 -2.81 -9.63
CA TRP A 367 -8.53 -2.60 -10.10
C TRP A 367 -7.57 -3.43 -9.26
N ARG A 368 -6.60 -4.08 -9.92
CA ARG A 368 -5.52 -4.83 -9.26
C ARG A 368 -4.30 -4.85 -10.17
N ALA A 369 -3.12 -4.85 -9.57
CA ALA A 369 -1.89 -5.13 -10.31
C ALA A 369 -1.93 -6.56 -10.84
N VAL A 370 -1.46 -6.77 -12.07
CA VAL A 370 -1.32 -8.10 -12.66
C VAL A 370 0.16 -8.50 -12.61
N PRO A 371 0.54 -9.59 -11.92
CA PRO A 371 1.93 -10.04 -11.90
C PRO A 371 2.45 -10.33 -13.32
N GLY A 372 3.72 -10.04 -13.57
CA GLY A 372 4.34 -10.32 -14.87
C GLY A 372 3.85 -9.39 -15.99
N PHE A 373 3.69 -9.94 -17.20
CA PHE A 373 3.20 -9.21 -18.37
C PHE A 373 1.73 -9.53 -18.65
N ARG A 374 0.92 -8.50 -18.85
CA ARG A 374 -0.43 -8.67 -19.40
C ARG A 374 -0.38 -8.56 -20.93
N ILE A 375 -0.21 -9.71 -21.57
CA ILE A 375 -0.10 -9.82 -23.04
C ILE A 375 -1.27 -9.15 -23.80
N PRO A 376 -2.55 -9.28 -23.40
CA PRO A 376 -3.65 -8.58 -24.05
C PRO A 376 -3.46 -7.06 -24.16
N GLY A 377 -3.03 -6.42 -23.07
CA GLY A 377 -2.80 -4.97 -23.04
C GLY A 377 -1.62 -4.54 -23.93
N MET A 378 -0.57 -5.35 -23.99
CA MET A 378 0.58 -5.11 -24.88
C MET A 378 0.21 -5.20 -26.36
N ILE A 379 -0.54 -6.24 -26.74
CA ILE A 379 -1.03 -6.40 -28.12
C ILE A 379 -1.98 -5.26 -28.47
N ALA A 380 -2.90 -4.93 -27.58
CA ALA A 380 -3.84 -3.82 -27.76
C ALA A 380 -3.12 -2.49 -27.99
N TRP A 381 -2.09 -2.21 -27.20
CA TRP A 381 -1.25 -1.03 -27.40
C TRP A 381 -0.55 -1.06 -28.77
N ALA A 382 0.10 -2.17 -29.14
CA ALA A 382 0.80 -2.29 -30.43
C ALA A 382 -0.15 -2.10 -31.63
N VAL A 383 -1.37 -2.67 -31.57
CA VAL A 383 -2.41 -2.46 -32.57
C VAL A 383 -2.83 -0.99 -32.63
N GLY A 384 -3.02 -0.35 -31.49
CA GLY A 384 -3.33 1.09 -31.44
C GLY A 384 -2.25 1.96 -32.05
N VAL A 385 -0.96 1.67 -31.80
CA VAL A 385 0.17 2.35 -32.43
C VAL A 385 0.15 2.15 -33.94
N ALA A 386 -0.06 0.91 -34.42
CA ALA A 386 -0.14 0.62 -35.85
C ALA A 386 -1.30 1.39 -36.52
N VAL A 387 -2.49 1.38 -35.93
CA VAL A 387 -3.64 2.13 -36.45
C VAL A 387 -3.37 3.63 -36.44
N GLY A 388 -2.82 4.17 -35.34
CA GLY A 388 -2.48 5.59 -35.25
C GLY A 388 -1.41 6.03 -36.25
N HIS A 389 -0.53 5.12 -36.68
CA HIS A 389 0.52 5.38 -37.66
C HIS A 389 0.03 5.25 -39.11
N PHE A 390 -0.72 4.19 -39.43
CA PHE A 390 -1.12 3.89 -40.81
C PHE A 390 -2.40 4.59 -41.27
N VAL A 391 -3.26 5.04 -40.34
CA VAL A 391 -4.44 5.82 -40.71
C VAL A 391 -4.03 7.26 -40.99
N THR A 392 -4.26 7.74 -42.21
CA THR A 392 -3.82 9.08 -42.67
C THR A 392 -4.93 10.11 -42.76
N PHE A 393 -6.18 9.73 -42.48
CA PHE A 393 -7.34 10.63 -42.49
C PHE A 393 -7.85 10.90 -41.08
N GLY A 394 -8.67 11.95 -40.91
CA GLY A 394 -9.28 12.28 -39.62
C GLY A 394 -8.24 12.68 -38.56
N VAL A 395 -8.41 12.17 -37.34
CA VAL A 395 -7.49 12.39 -36.20
C VAL A 395 -6.87 11.04 -35.80
N PRO A 396 -5.76 10.60 -36.45
CA PRO A 396 -5.22 9.24 -36.34
C PRO A 396 -4.93 8.79 -34.91
N ILE A 397 -4.43 9.72 -34.08
CA ILE A 397 -4.11 9.51 -32.66
C ILE A 397 -5.35 9.02 -31.87
N LEU A 398 -6.55 9.48 -32.22
CA LEU A 398 -7.80 9.03 -31.59
C LEU A 398 -8.25 7.67 -32.10
N PHE A 399 -8.05 7.38 -33.39
CA PHE A 399 -8.32 6.07 -33.95
C PHE A 399 -7.40 5.01 -33.33
N GLY A 400 -6.12 5.30 -33.15
CA GLY A 400 -5.18 4.43 -32.47
C GLY A 400 -5.59 4.14 -31.02
N MET A 401 -6.01 5.18 -30.29
CA MET A 401 -6.52 5.02 -28.92
C MET A 401 -7.78 4.16 -28.85
N VAL A 402 -8.77 4.41 -29.72
CA VAL A 402 -10.01 3.63 -29.77
C VAL A 402 -9.72 2.19 -30.19
N ALA A 403 -8.84 1.98 -31.17
CA ALA A 403 -8.42 0.65 -31.60
C ALA A 403 -7.75 -0.12 -30.46
N ALA A 404 -6.87 0.53 -29.67
CA ALA A 404 -6.28 -0.09 -28.49
C ALA A 404 -7.34 -0.47 -27.45
N ALA A 405 -8.26 0.44 -27.13
CA ALA A 405 -9.34 0.17 -26.18
C ALA A 405 -10.22 -1.02 -26.62
N LEU A 406 -10.66 -1.03 -27.88
CA LEU A 406 -11.49 -2.11 -28.43
C LEU A 406 -10.73 -3.44 -28.50
N THR A 407 -9.45 -3.40 -28.83
CA THR A 407 -8.60 -4.61 -28.88
C THR A 407 -8.39 -5.18 -27.48
N ASP A 408 -8.14 -4.35 -26.47
CA ASP A 408 -8.01 -4.82 -25.08
C ASP A 408 -9.32 -5.46 -24.58
N LEU A 409 -10.47 -4.86 -24.91
CA LEU A 409 -11.78 -5.43 -24.58
C LEU A 409 -12.04 -6.75 -25.28
N ALA A 410 -11.67 -6.87 -26.56
CA ALA A 410 -11.86 -8.09 -27.33
C ALA A 410 -10.95 -9.22 -26.80
N LEU A 411 -9.66 -8.92 -26.61
CA LEU A 411 -8.68 -9.90 -26.11
C LEU A 411 -8.95 -10.26 -24.65
N GLY A 412 -9.41 -9.32 -23.81
CA GLY A 412 -9.77 -9.59 -22.42
C GLY A 412 -10.96 -10.53 -22.24
N ARG A 413 -11.77 -10.77 -23.29
CA ARG A 413 -12.82 -11.81 -23.29
C ARG A 413 -12.27 -13.20 -23.62
N ILE A 414 -11.21 -13.26 -24.40
CA ILE A 414 -10.58 -14.50 -24.89
C ILE A 414 -9.48 -14.95 -23.92
N TRP A 415 -8.82 -13.99 -23.28
CA TRP A 415 -7.74 -14.17 -22.31
C TRP A 415 -8.17 -13.59 -20.96
N PRO A 416 -9.11 -14.25 -20.25
CA PRO A 416 -9.56 -13.77 -18.96
C PRO A 416 -8.34 -13.67 -18.03
N ALA A 417 -8.22 -12.54 -17.34
CA ALA A 417 -7.31 -12.46 -16.21
C ALA A 417 -7.68 -13.57 -15.19
N PRO A 418 -6.73 -14.11 -14.41
CA PRO A 418 -7.01 -15.10 -13.36
C PRO A 418 -8.25 -14.67 -12.57
N ALA A 419 -9.20 -15.57 -12.31
CA ALA A 419 -10.49 -15.19 -11.74
C ALA A 419 -10.30 -14.34 -10.46
N ALA A 420 -11.14 -13.32 -10.29
CA ALA A 420 -11.28 -12.69 -8.99
C ALA A 420 -11.86 -13.75 -8.01
N PRO A 421 -11.48 -13.74 -6.73
CA PRO A 421 -12.37 -14.31 -5.72
C PRO A 421 -13.76 -13.68 -5.93
N GLU A 422 -14.83 -14.47 -5.89
CA GLU A 422 -16.16 -13.94 -6.13
C GLU A 422 -16.47 -12.81 -5.14
N PRO A 423 -17.11 -11.70 -5.60
CA PRO A 423 -17.67 -10.75 -4.66
C PRO A 423 -18.73 -11.50 -3.86
N ALA A 424 -18.65 -11.47 -2.53
CA ALA A 424 -19.74 -11.92 -1.68
C ALA A 424 -21.01 -11.22 -2.15
N LEU A 425 -21.91 -12.00 -2.77
CA LEU A 425 -23.15 -11.47 -3.32
C LEU A 425 -23.89 -10.77 -2.19
N ASP A 426 -24.24 -9.50 -2.41
CA ASP A 426 -25.26 -8.81 -1.66
C ASP A 426 -26.44 -9.76 -1.49
N GLY A 427 -26.66 -10.21 -0.24
CA GLY A 427 -27.82 -10.96 0.18
C GLY A 427 -29.07 -10.07 0.15
N GLY A 428 -29.44 -9.57 -1.03
CA GLY A 428 -30.74 -9.01 -1.34
C GLY A 428 -31.78 -10.12 -1.30
N GLY A 429 -32.20 -10.49 -0.10
CA GLY A 429 -33.27 -11.45 0.14
C GLY A 429 -34.58 -11.00 -0.50
N ARG A 430 -35.03 -11.76 -1.51
CA ARG A 430 -36.42 -11.75 -1.93
C ARG A 430 -37.28 -12.19 -0.75
N HIS A 431 -38.23 -11.32 -0.39
CA HIS A 431 -39.33 -11.62 0.52
C HIS A 431 -39.95 -13.00 0.26
N ARG A 432 -39.83 -13.89 1.25
CA ARG A 432 -40.85 -14.89 1.55
C ARG A 432 -41.32 -14.67 2.98
N ARG A 433 -42.62 -14.36 3.11
CA ARG A 433 -43.34 -14.26 4.38
C ARG A 433 -43.39 -15.63 5.06
N GLY A 434 -43.18 -15.65 6.38
CA GLY A 434 -43.78 -16.62 7.29
C GLY A 434 -42.86 -17.18 8.37
N GLY A 435 -42.99 -16.68 9.61
CA GLY A 435 -42.85 -17.50 10.83
C GLY A 435 -41.76 -17.15 11.86
N GLN A 436 -42.17 -16.43 12.92
CA GLN A 436 -41.72 -16.51 14.34
C GLN A 436 -40.28 -16.03 14.69
N THR A 437 -40.06 -14.77 15.09
CA THR A 437 -40.13 -14.15 16.45
C THR A 437 -39.02 -14.50 17.43
N GLY A 438 -38.02 -13.60 17.53
CA GLY A 438 -37.14 -13.36 18.68
C GLY A 438 -36.13 -12.24 18.35
N PRO A 439 -36.01 -11.14 19.12
CA PRO A 439 -35.09 -10.06 18.78
C PRO A 439 -33.66 -10.42 19.18
N MET A 440 -32.73 -10.50 18.22
CA MET A 440 -31.30 -10.41 18.51
C MET A 440 -30.92 -8.94 18.77
N PRO A 441 -30.14 -8.63 19.80
CA PRO A 441 -29.75 -7.26 20.13
C PRO A 441 -28.84 -6.69 19.04
N ARG A 442 -29.04 -5.40 18.73
CA ARG A 442 -28.16 -4.61 17.85
C ARG A 442 -26.75 -4.62 18.46
N ARG A 443 -25.76 -5.15 17.75
CA ARG A 443 -24.36 -5.14 18.20
C ARG A 443 -23.69 -3.82 17.84
N GLU A 444 -23.01 -3.23 18.81
CA GLU A 444 -22.21 -2.00 18.68
C GLU A 444 -20.89 -2.27 17.93
N PRO A 445 -20.29 -1.29 17.23
CA PRO A 445 -19.24 -1.55 16.22
C PRO A 445 -17.84 -1.86 16.77
N VAL A 446 -17.57 -1.58 18.04
CA VAL A 446 -16.30 -1.84 18.76
C VAL A 446 -16.65 -1.96 20.25
N ARG A 447 -16.20 -3.01 20.94
CA ARG A 447 -16.41 -3.20 22.39
C ARG A 447 -15.21 -2.65 23.16
N GLU A 448 -15.46 -1.85 24.18
CA GLU A 448 -14.42 -1.44 25.13
C GLU A 448 -14.35 -2.44 26.29
N LEU A 449 -13.16 -2.91 26.62
CA LEU A 449 -12.89 -3.82 27.73
C LEU A 449 -12.22 -3.05 28.87
N GLY A 450 -12.81 -3.10 30.06
CA GLY A 450 -12.27 -2.49 31.27
C GLY A 450 -11.25 -3.38 31.99
N PRO A 451 -10.71 -2.94 33.14
CA PRO A 451 -9.65 -3.64 33.85
C PRO A 451 -9.98 -5.10 34.23
N VAL A 452 -11.23 -5.38 34.61
CA VAL A 452 -11.67 -6.75 34.94
C VAL A 452 -11.65 -7.64 33.70
N GLU A 453 -12.17 -7.15 32.58
CA GLU A 453 -12.20 -7.89 31.32
C GLU A 453 -10.80 -8.10 30.74
N ILE A 454 -9.91 -7.10 30.85
CA ILE A 454 -8.50 -7.27 30.46
C ILE A 454 -7.83 -8.34 31.33
N THR A 455 -8.09 -8.35 32.64
CA THR A 455 -7.58 -9.38 33.56
C THR A 455 -8.11 -10.76 33.20
N ASP A 456 -9.42 -10.87 32.93
CA ASP A 456 -10.06 -12.12 32.49
C ASP A 456 -9.46 -12.58 31.14
N LEU A 457 -9.21 -11.68 30.19
CA LEU A 457 -8.55 -12.00 28.91
C LEU A 457 -7.16 -12.62 29.11
N ILE A 458 -6.27 -11.95 29.84
CA ILE A 458 -4.89 -12.45 30.07
C ILE A 458 -4.92 -13.79 30.82
N THR A 459 -5.83 -13.92 31.77
CA THR A 459 -6.00 -15.13 32.56
C THR A 459 -6.50 -16.30 31.73
N GLY A 460 -7.52 -16.08 30.89
CA GLY A 460 -8.03 -17.10 30.00
C GLY A 460 -7.05 -17.45 28.87
N ALA A 461 -6.27 -16.47 28.39
CA ALA A 461 -5.16 -16.73 27.47
C ALA A 461 -4.10 -17.65 28.12
N CYS A 462 -3.79 -17.47 29.41
CA CYS A 462 -2.91 -18.37 30.16
C CYS A 462 -3.45 -19.82 30.19
N VAL A 463 -4.76 -19.98 30.42
CA VAL A 463 -5.41 -21.31 30.38
C VAL A 463 -5.26 -21.95 29.00
N LEU A 464 -5.51 -21.17 27.94
CA LEU A 464 -5.40 -21.62 26.55
C LEU A 464 -3.95 -21.72 26.05
N GLY A 465 -2.98 -21.34 26.89
CA GLY A 465 -1.56 -21.36 26.59
C GLY A 465 -0.93 -22.74 26.61
N THR A 466 -1.65 -23.77 27.09
CA THR A 466 -1.20 -25.17 27.02
C THR A 466 0.23 -25.38 27.53
N GLY A 467 0.59 -24.71 28.62
CA GLY A 467 1.92 -24.79 29.21
C GLY A 467 2.93 -23.75 28.70
N GLY A 468 2.62 -22.96 27.68
CA GLY A 468 3.52 -21.92 27.18
C GLY A 468 2.85 -20.56 26.96
N GLY A 469 3.37 -19.77 26.02
CA GLY A 469 2.92 -18.39 25.77
C GLY A 469 3.17 -17.38 26.91
N GLY A 470 4.05 -17.75 27.85
CA GLY A 470 4.47 -16.93 29.00
C GLY A 470 3.60 -17.07 30.25
N SER A 471 4.13 -16.58 31.38
CA SER A 471 3.52 -16.72 32.70
C SER A 471 2.36 -15.75 32.94
N LEU A 472 1.37 -16.16 33.77
CA LEU A 472 0.27 -15.28 34.16
C LEU A 472 0.77 -14.00 34.84
N ALA A 473 1.73 -14.12 35.76
CA ALA A 473 2.32 -12.98 36.45
C ALA A 473 2.99 -12.00 35.47
N GLY A 474 3.78 -12.52 34.52
CA GLY A 474 4.43 -11.70 33.49
C GLY A 474 3.45 -11.04 32.52
N GLY A 475 2.31 -11.67 32.21
CA GLY A 475 1.27 -11.09 31.37
C GLY A 475 0.53 -9.95 32.09
N LEU A 476 0.18 -10.16 33.36
CA LEU A 476 -0.45 -9.13 34.20
C LEU A 476 0.49 -7.93 34.44
N GLU A 477 1.80 -8.19 34.54
CA GLU A 477 2.83 -7.15 34.67
C GLU A 477 2.86 -6.21 33.44
N ILE A 478 2.80 -6.77 32.23
CA ILE A 478 2.80 -6.01 30.96
C ILE A 478 1.58 -5.07 30.88
N VAL A 479 0.40 -5.54 31.28
CA VAL A 479 -0.85 -4.76 31.20
C VAL A 479 -1.12 -3.91 32.44
N ARG A 480 -0.36 -4.06 33.53
CA ARG A 480 -0.57 -3.33 34.79
C ARG A 480 -0.71 -1.81 34.60
N PRO A 481 0.13 -1.11 33.80
CA PRO A 481 -0.03 0.33 33.58
C PRO A 481 -1.41 0.70 33.02
N HIS A 482 -2.00 -0.17 32.19
CA HIS A 482 -3.32 0.02 31.59
C HIS A 482 -4.44 -0.26 32.58
N LEU A 483 -4.27 -1.28 33.44
CA LEU A 483 -5.19 -1.58 34.53
C LEU A 483 -5.25 -0.45 35.57
N GLU A 484 -4.10 0.11 35.95
CA GLU A 484 -3.98 1.20 36.92
C GLU A 484 -4.51 2.53 36.39
N SER A 485 -4.25 2.82 35.10
CA SER A 485 -4.76 4.04 34.45
C SER A 485 -6.24 3.96 34.04
N GLY A 486 -6.81 2.76 34.01
CA GLY A 486 -8.20 2.52 33.59
C GLY A 486 -8.44 2.75 32.11
N ARG A 487 -7.39 2.74 31.27
CA ARG A 487 -7.51 2.89 29.82
C ARG A 487 -8.21 1.66 29.25
N PRO A 488 -9.33 1.82 28.52
CA PRO A 488 -10.03 0.67 27.95
C PRO A 488 -9.25 0.09 26.77
N LEU A 489 -9.31 -1.24 26.64
CA LEU A 489 -8.88 -1.94 25.44
C LEU A 489 -10.03 -1.96 24.42
N ARG A 490 -9.77 -1.53 23.19
CA ARG A 490 -10.76 -1.53 22.11
C ARG A 490 -10.70 -2.85 21.36
N LEU A 491 -11.71 -3.69 21.54
CA LEU A 491 -11.87 -4.98 20.86
C LEU A 491 -12.77 -4.81 19.63
N ALA A 492 -12.21 -5.08 18.45
CA ALA A 492 -12.94 -5.09 17.19
C ALA A 492 -13.26 -6.53 16.78
N SER A 493 -14.49 -6.79 16.33
CA SER A 493 -14.77 -8.09 15.71
C SER A 493 -14.06 -8.18 14.36
N LEU A 494 -13.72 -9.40 13.94
CA LEU A 494 -13.14 -9.63 12.62
C LEU A 494 -14.03 -9.08 11.49
N GLN A 495 -15.34 -9.00 11.71
CA GLN A 495 -16.30 -8.47 10.74
C GLN A 495 -16.34 -6.94 10.65
N ASP A 496 -15.87 -6.25 11.68
CA ASP A 496 -15.87 -4.78 11.77
C ASP A 496 -14.56 -4.16 11.28
N LEU A 497 -13.55 -4.99 11.01
CA LEU A 497 -12.27 -4.51 10.49
C LEU A 497 -12.41 -3.91 9.09
N PRO A 498 -11.92 -2.69 8.84
CA PRO A 498 -11.94 -2.16 7.49
C PRO A 498 -11.04 -2.98 6.56
N ASP A 499 -11.57 -3.35 5.41
CA ASP A 499 -10.93 -4.25 4.43
C ASP A 499 -9.52 -3.83 4.02
N GLU A 500 -9.28 -2.52 3.89
CA GLU A 500 -8.03 -1.95 3.37
C GLU A 500 -7.00 -1.61 4.46
N GLU A 501 -7.41 -1.65 5.72
CA GLU A 501 -6.57 -1.29 6.85
C GLU A 501 -5.63 -2.43 7.21
N TRP A 502 -4.42 -2.09 7.64
CA TRP A 502 -3.39 -3.08 7.96
C TRP A 502 -3.44 -3.46 9.43
N ILE A 503 -3.26 -4.74 9.68
CA ILE A 503 -3.09 -5.37 10.98
C ILE A 503 -1.71 -6.04 10.98
N ALA A 504 -1.05 -6.06 12.13
CA ALA A 504 0.17 -6.85 12.30
C ALA A 504 0.15 -7.57 13.65
N CYS A 505 1.10 -8.47 13.81
CA CYS A 505 1.16 -9.39 14.93
C CYS A 505 2.40 -9.10 15.79
N PRO A 506 2.27 -8.36 16.91
CA PRO A 506 3.34 -8.17 17.88
C PRO A 506 3.36 -9.30 18.92
N TYR A 507 4.55 -9.76 19.31
CA TYR A 507 4.76 -10.79 20.33
C TYR A 507 6.21 -10.85 20.81
N ALA A 508 6.47 -11.63 21.85
CA ALA A 508 7.80 -11.97 22.31
C ALA A 508 8.21 -13.38 21.81
N ALA A 509 9.51 -13.56 21.55
CA ALA A 509 10.07 -14.87 21.20
C ALA A 509 11.33 -15.14 22.02
N GLY A 510 11.45 -16.37 22.53
CA GLY A 510 12.50 -16.70 23.49
C GLY A 510 12.32 -18.05 24.19
N ALA A 511 13.17 -18.29 25.19
CA ALA A 511 13.05 -19.42 26.11
C ALA A 511 12.60 -18.93 27.50
N ALA A 512 12.05 -19.82 28.32
CA ALA A 512 11.61 -19.47 29.67
C ALA A 512 12.82 -19.32 30.63
N THR A 513 13.49 -18.17 30.62
CA THR A 513 14.70 -17.89 31.43
C THR A 513 14.47 -17.03 32.67
N GLY A 514 13.21 -16.62 32.93
CA GLY A 514 12.77 -16.07 34.22
C GLY A 514 13.06 -14.58 34.47
N GLY A 515 13.61 -13.84 33.50
CA GLY A 515 13.80 -12.39 33.59
C GLY A 515 13.38 -11.69 32.31
N LYS A 516 12.54 -10.66 32.42
CA LYS A 516 12.13 -9.82 31.29
C LYS A 516 13.09 -8.66 31.06
N SER A 517 13.32 -8.39 29.80
CA SER A 517 14.24 -7.38 29.33
C SER A 517 13.47 -6.32 28.53
N VAL A 518 13.45 -5.10 29.04
CA VAL A 518 12.82 -3.95 28.36
C VAL A 518 13.86 -3.24 27.49
N THR A 519 13.38 -2.56 26.44
CA THR A 519 14.25 -1.71 25.61
C THR A 519 14.88 -0.59 26.43
N PRO A 520 15.98 0.05 25.96
CA PRO A 520 16.57 1.21 26.63
C PRO A 520 15.60 2.41 26.80
N GLY A 521 14.50 2.43 26.04
CA GLY A 521 13.41 3.39 26.16
C GLY A 521 12.43 3.12 27.30
N GLY A 522 12.54 1.98 27.98
CA GLY A 522 11.70 1.58 29.12
C GLY A 522 10.40 0.86 28.74
N ASP A 523 10.25 0.43 27.49
CA ASP A 523 9.05 -0.24 26.99
C ASP A 523 9.34 -1.65 26.44
N THR A 524 8.29 -2.43 26.16
CA THR A 524 8.35 -3.82 25.67
C THR A 524 9.07 -3.91 24.32
N ASN A 525 9.82 -5.00 24.13
CA ASN A 525 10.48 -5.26 22.85
C ASN A 525 9.45 -5.45 21.72
N ALA A 526 8.27 -6.01 22.03
CA ALA A 526 7.19 -6.20 21.07
C ALA A 526 6.70 -4.85 20.50
N LEU A 527 6.46 -3.84 21.36
CA LEU A 527 6.10 -2.50 20.90
C LEU A 527 7.18 -1.86 20.02
N ALA A 528 8.44 -1.98 20.43
CA ALA A 528 9.56 -1.43 19.65
C ALA A 528 9.67 -2.09 18.25
N SER A 529 9.49 -3.41 18.18
CA SER A 529 9.46 -4.12 16.90
C SER A 529 8.26 -3.74 16.04
N PHE A 530 7.09 -3.50 16.64
CA PHE A 530 5.89 -3.07 15.93
C PHE A 530 6.05 -1.68 15.30
N ILE A 531 6.57 -0.72 16.07
CA ILE A 531 6.90 0.63 15.58
C ILE A 531 7.96 0.56 14.48
N ALA A 532 9.00 -0.28 14.64
CA ALA A 532 10.01 -0.47 13.61
C ALA A 532 9.44 -1.05 12.31
N LEU A 533 8.43 -1.93 12.40
CA LEU A 533 7.72 -2.46 11.25
C LEU A 533 6.83 -1.39 10.57
N GLU A 534 6.12 -0.58 11.35
CA GLU A 534 5.38 0.60 10.84
C GLU A 534 6.30 1.56 10.08
N ASP A 535 7.44 1.90 10.69
CA ASP A 535 8.44 2.79 10.11
C ASP A 535 9.01 2.24 8.80
N TYR A 536 9.26 0.92 8.76
CA TYR A 536 9.74 0.23 7.56
C TYR A 536 8.70 0.21 6.44
N LEU A 537 7.44 -0.05 6.77
CA LEU A 537 6.34 -0.10 5.80
C LEU A 537 5.84 1.29 5.39
N GLY A 538 6.15 2.33 6.18
CA GLY A 538 5.66 3.69 5.98
C GLY A 538 4.15 3.82 6.14
N LEU A 539 3.55 3.01 7.02
CA LEU A 539 2.13 3.01 7.35
C LEU A 539 1.94 2.88 8.86
N HIS A 540 0.76 3.25 9.35
CA HIS A 540 0.31 2.91 10.69
C HIS A 540 -0.70 1.78 10.61
N PHE A 541 -0.55 0.78 11.48
CA PHE A 541 -1.49 -0.31 11.59
C PHE A 541 -2.77 0.18 12.27
N HIS A 542 -3.91 -0.25 11.77
CA HIS A 542 -5.22 0.05 12.36
C HIS A 542 -5.50 -0.75 13.62
N GLY A 543 -4.85 -1.90 13.75
CA GLY A 543 -5.01 -2.80 14.87
C GLY A 543 -3.92 -3.85 14.93
N VAL A 544 -4.01 -4.66 15.97
CA VAL A 544 -3.14 -5.79 16.24
C VAL A 544 -3.95 -7.06 16.33
N ILE A 545 -3.35 -8.17 15.92
CA ILE A 545 -3.85 -9.51 16.20
C ILE A 545 -2.84 -10.23 17.10
N SER A 546 -3.31 -11.01 18.06
CA SER A 546 -2.43 -11.87 18.85
C SER A 546 -1.70 -12.87 17.95
N THR A 547 -0.49 -13.27 18.33
CA THR A 547 0.22 -14.36 17.63
C THR A 547 -0.30 -15.72 18.03
N GLU A 548 -0.75 -15.81 19.29
CA GLU A 548 -1.23 -17.00 19.94
C GLU A 548 -1.94 -16.62 21.23
N LEU A 549 -2.71 -17.55 21.81
CA LEU A 549 -3.36 -17.35 23.10
C LEU A 549 -2.46 -17.85 24.24
N GLY A 550 -1.69 -16.92 24.81
CA GLY A 550 -0.76 -17.12 25.90
C GLY A 550 -0.67 -15.85 26.75
N ALA A 551 -0.42 -15.97 28.06
CA ALA A 551 -0.57 -14.85 28.97
C ALA A 551 0.28 -13.62 28.59
N GLU A 552 1.55 -13.84 28.24
CA GLU A 552 2.47 -12.75 27.93
C GLU A 552 2.33 -12.29 26.48
N ASN A 553 2.24 -13.22 25.52
CA ASN A 553 2.09 -12.87 24.11
C ASN A 553 0.77 -12.16 23.82
N THR A 554 -0.33 -12.58 24.43
CA THR A 554 -1.60 -11.84 24.35
C THR A 554 -1.48 -10.49 25.09
N ALA A 555 -0.75 -10.43 26.21
CA ALA A 555 -0.53 -9.16 26.92
C ALA A 555 0.29 -8.15 26.10
N ASP A 556 1.30 -8.59 25.33
CA ASP A 556 2.05 -7.72 24.41
C ASP A 556 1.14 -7.14 23.33
N ALA A 557 0.25 -7.95 22.73
CA ALA A 557 -0.76 -7.44 21.79
C ALA A 557 -1.71 -6.43 22.46
N VAL A 558 -2.21 -6.72 23.66
CA VAL A 558 -3.04 -5.78 24.44
C VAL A 558 -2.27 -4.49 24.73
N HIS A 559 -1.01 -4.60 25.16
CA HIS A 559 -0.18 -3.46 25.50
C HIS A 559 0.06 -2.56 24.29
N VAL A 560 0.42 -3.12 23.14
CA VAL A 560 0.60 -2.38 21.88
C VAL A 560 -0.70 -1.72 21.45
N ALA A 561 -1.83 -2.44 21.51
CA ALA A 561 -3.14 -1.90 21.15
C ALA A 561 -3.51 -0.67 22.00
N VAL A 562 -3.41 -0.81 23.32
CA VAL A 562 -3.74 0.27 24.25
C VAL A 562 -2.78 1.43 24.06
N GLU A 563 -1.47 1.18 23.97
CA GLU A 563 -0.47 2.24 23.95
C GLU A 563 -0.52 3.08 22.68
N LEU A 564 -0.75 2.46 21.52
CA LEU A 564 -0.91 3.16 20.24
C LEU A 564 -2.34 3.65 19.99
N GLY A 565 -3.32 3.27 20.82
CA GLY A 565 -4.72 3.66 20.66
C GLY A 565 -5.44 2.97 19.49
N ILE A 566 -4.94 1.80 19.09
CA ILE A 566 -5.45 0.98 17.97
C ILE A 566 -6.28 -0.21 18.49
N VAL A 567 -6.95 -0.95 17.61
CA VAL A 567 -7.85 -2.04 18.03
C VAL A 567 -7.12 -3.37 18.20
N LEU A 568 -7.51 -4.17 19.19
CA LEU A 568 -7.22 -5.61 19.20
C LEU A 568 -8.30 -6.32 18.39
N VAL A 569 -7.90 -7.18 17.46
CA VAL A 569 -8.82 -8.00 16.67
C VAL A 569 -9.29 -9.20 17.49
N ASP A 570 -10.59 -9.47 17.53
CA ASP A 570 -11.17 -10.69 18.12
C ASP A 570 -10.97 -11.91 17.20
N ALA A 571 -9.71 -12.29 17.03
CA ALA A 571 -9.25 -13.45 16.30
C ALA A 571 -7.81 -13.80 16.71
N ASP A 572 -7.37 -15.00 16.37
CA ASP A 572 -6.01 -15.47 16.60
C ASP A 572 -5.63 -16.49 15.50
N PRO A 573 -4.38 -16.56 15.05
CA PRO A 573 -3.98 -17.50 14.02
C PRO A 573 -3.70 -18.92 14.55
N ALA A 574 -3.81 -19.17 15.87
CA ALA A 574 -3.62 -20.50 16.46
C ALA A 574 -4.79 -20.95 17.35
N GLY A 575 -5.47 -20.03 18.05
CA GLY A 575 -6.51 -20.31 19.03
C GLY A 575 -6.01 -21.01 20.31
N ARG A 576 -4.69 -21.08 20.48
CA ARG A 576 -3.90 -21.62 21.61
C ARG A 576 -2.45 -21.14 21.48
N SER A 577 -1.59 -21.38 22.47
CA SER A 577 -0.13 -21.22 22.26
C SER A 577 0.46 -22.38 21.44
N VAL A 578 1.54 -22.09 20.72
CA VAL A 578 2.19 -23.01 19.80
C VAL A 578 3.73 -22.96 19.88
N PRO A 579 4.45 -24.06 19.62
CA PRO A 579 5.90 -24.09 19.84
C PRO A 579 6.72 -23.21 18.90
N GLU A 580 6.28 -23.02 17.65
CA GLU A 580 7.09 -22.42 16.58
C GLU A 580 6.22 -21.59 15.63
N LEU A 581 6.80 -20.58 14.98
CA LEU A 581 6.07 -19.60 14.17
C LEU A 581 5.28 -20.20 13.00
N GLN A 582 5.73 -21.33 12.43
CA GLN A 582 5.00 -22.00 11.36
C GLN A 582 3.70 -22.67 11.83
N HIS A 583 3.47 -22.85 13.13
CA HIS A 583 2.25 -23.44 13.67
C HIS A 583 1.12 -22.40 13.76
N SER A 584 0.88 -21.71 12.65
CA SER A 584 -0.14 -20.68 12.51
C SER A 584 -1.03 -20.97 11.30
N THR A 585 -2.29 -20.52 11.35
CA THR A 585 -3.16 -20.55 10.18
C THR A 585 -2.62 -19.62 9.09
N PHE A 586 -1.81 -18.61 9.42
CA PHE A 586 -1.05 -17.83 8.44
C PHE A 586 -0.17 -18.71 7.57
N SER A 587 0.67 -19.56 8.18
CA SER A 587 1.50 -20.54 7.48
C SER A 587 0.64 -21.52 6.67
N MET A 588 -0.44 -22.03 7.26
CA MET A 588 -1.38 -22.95 6.58
C MET A 588 -1.99 -22.37 5.30
N TYR A 589 -2.35 -21.08 5.33
CA TYR A 589 -2.97 -20.38 4.21
C TYR A 589 -1.97 -19.61 3.34
N GLY A 590 -0.66 -19.72 3.61
CA GLY A 590 0.40 -19.10 2.82
C GLY A 590 0.48 -17.58 2.94
N VAL A 591 0.07 -17.02 4.09
CA VAL A 591 0.28 -15.60 4.41
C VAL A 591 1.76 -15.38 4.71
N PRO A 592 2.46 -14.49 3.99
CA PRO A 592 3.87 -14.26 4.24
C PRO A 592 4.13 -13.66 5.63
N ILE A 593 5.02 -14.29 6.41
CA ILE A 593 5.50 -13.74 7.69
C ILE A 593 6.29 -12.43 7.53
N ALA A 594 6.94 -12.23 6.37
CA ALA A 594 7.74 -11.05 6.07
C ALA A 594 6.95 -9.95 5.33
N PRO A 595 7.33 -8.66 5.50
CA PRO A 595 8.44 -8.20 6.32
C PRO A 595 8.15 -8.39 7.82
N LEU A 596 9.19 -8.73 8.57
CA LEU A 596 9.12 -8.79 10.03
C LEU A 596 10.24 -7.96 10.65
N ALA A 597 9.95 -7.38 11.80
CA ALA A 597 10.89 -6.61 12.59
C ALA A 597 11.19 -7.36 13.90
N VAL A 598 12.42 -7.25 14.37
CA VAL A 598 12.88 -7.77 15.65
C VAL A 598 13.52 -6.65 16.45
N ALA A 599 13.19 -6.59 17.73
CA ALA A 599 13.80 -5.67 18.68
C ALA A 599 14.41 -6.44 19.85
N THR A 600 15.59 -6.02 20.30
CA THR A 600 16.29 -6.59 21.46
C THR A 600 16.24 -5.61 22.63
N ALA A 601 16.40 -6.13 23.85
CA ALA A 601 16.49 -5.28 25.04
C ALA A 601 17.76 -4.41 25.08
N GLN A 602 18.77 -4.74 24.27
CA GLN A 602 19.96 -3.90 24.09
C GLN A 602 19.69 -2.67 23.20
N GLY A 603 18.52 -2.61 22.55
CA GLY A 603 18.09 -1.54 21.66
C GLY A 603 18.41 -1.78 20.18
N ASP A 604 18.79 -3.01 19.81
CA ASP A 604 19.00 -3.37 18.42
C ASP A 604 17.66 -3.55 17.71
N ILE A 605 17.61 -3.13 16.44
CA ILE A 605 16.47 -3.32 15.55
C ILE A 605 16.96 -4.05 14.29
N ALA A 606 16.35 -5.19 14.00
CA ALA A 606 16.62 -5.97 12.78
C ALA A 606 15.35 -6.08 11.93
N LEU A 607 15.46 -5.76 10.64
CA LEU A 607 14.36 -5.86 9.68
C LEU A 607 14.66 -6.96 8.67
N LEU A 608 13.83 -7.99 8.64
CA LEU A 608 13.87 -9.03 7.63
C LEU A 608 12.79 -8.74 6.60
N SER A 609 13.18 -8.01 5.54
CA SER A 609 12.27 -7.61 4.45
C SER A 609 11.75 -8.78 3.62
N GLN A 610 12.50 -9.88 3.58
CA GLN A 610 12.16 -11.13 2.91
C GLN A 610 12.76 -12.31 3.66
N VAL A 611 12.03 -13.42 3.73
CA VAL A 611 12.48 -14.70 4.28
C VAL A 611 11.88 -15.82 3.43
N GLY A 612 12.54 -16.99 3.41
CA GLY A 612 12.13 -18.12 2.56
C GLY A 612 10.86 -18.86 3.02
N GLY A 613 10.13 -18.33 3.99
CA GLY A 613 8.97 -18.95 4.64
C GLY A 613 9.09 -18.99 6.17
N ASP A 614 8.02 -19.41 6.84
CA ASP A 614 7.84 -19.34 8.29
C ASP A 614 8.87 -20.17 9.06
N THR A 615 9.17 -21.38 8.61
CA THR A 615 10.23 -22.22 9.22
C THR A 615 11.61 -21.55 9.15
N ARG A 616 11.89 -20.79 8.09
CA ARG A 616 13.15 -20.04 7.98
C ARG A 616 13.14 -18.82 8.88
N ALA A 617 12.00 -18.14 8.99
CA ALA A 617 11.83 -17.02 9.89
C ALA A 617 12.01 -17.46 11.35
N GLU A 618 11.39 -18.57 11.76
CA GLU A 618 11.57 -19.22 13.07
C GLU A 618 13.05 -19.41 13.40
N ALA A 619 13.81 -20.05 12.50
CA ALA A 619 15.24 -20.28 12.73
C ALA A 619 16.06 -18.99 12.90
N LEU A 620 15.70 -17.91 12.18
CA LEU A 620 16.39 -16.62 12.27
C LEU A 620 16.00 -15.85 13.54
N VAL A 621 14.71 -15.77 13.83
CA VAL A 621 14.15 -15.15 15.05
C VAL A 621 14.73 -15.83 16.29
N ARG A 622 14.72 -17.17 16.31
CA ARG A 622 15.29 -17.96 17.41
C ARG A 622 16.78 -17.73 17.60
N ALA A 623 17.55 -17.64 16.51
CA ALA A 623 18.98 -17.33 16.59
C ALA A 623 19.24 -15.93 17.17
N MET A 624 18.41 -14.93 16.82
CA MET A 624 18.48 -13.59 17.40
C MET A 624 18.10 -13.61 18.89
N ALA A 625 17.05 -14.36 19.27
CA ALA A 625 16.66 -14.53 20.67
C ALA A 625 17.82 -15.05 21.52
N VAL A 626 18.44 -16.16 21.10
CA VAL A 626 19.60 -16.77 21.80
C VAL A 626 20.77 -15.79 21.89
N ALA A 627 21.04 -15.03 20.83
CA ALA A 627 22.10 -14.02 20.82
C ALA A 627 21.81 -12.83 21.77
N SER A 628 20.54 -12.58 22.11
CA SER A 628 20.08 -11.44 22.90
C SER A 628 19.71 -11.76 24.35
N GLY A 629 20.01 -12.97 24.84
CA GLY A 629 19.70 -13.39 26.21
C GLY A 629 18.40 -14.17 26.35
N ASP A 630 17.98 -14.85 25.28
CA ASP A 630 16.77 -15.67 25.17
C ASP A 630 15.43 -14.90 25.24
N GLU A 631 15.43 -13.61 24.92
CA GLU A 631 14.20 -12.81 24.79
C GLU A 631 14.38 -11.68 23.76
N ILE A 632 13.43 -11.58 22.83
CA ILE A 632 13.30 -10.52 21.83
C ILE A 632 11.82 -10.21 21.58
N GLY A 633 11.55 -9.03 21.05
CA GLY A 633 10.25 -8.67 20.51
C GLY A 633 10.22 -8.84 19.00
N VAL A 634 9.08 -9.26 18.48
CA VAL A 634 8.86 -9.48 17.05
C VAL A 634 7.54 -8.85 16.65
N ALA A 635 7.52 -8.21 15.48
CA ALA A 635 6.31 -7.83 14.78
C ALA A 635 6.35 -8.43 13.37
N SER A 636 5.32 -9.17 13.00
CA SER A 636 5.28 -9.91 11.73
C SER A 636 3.88 -9.92 11.11
N HIS A 637 3.76 -10.62 9.97
CA HIS A 637 2.50 -10.82 9.24
C HIS A 637 1.69 -9.54 9.04
N PRO A 638 2.28 -8.46 8.48
CA PRO A 638 1.47 -7.33 8.06
C PRO A 638 0.44 -7.81 7.04
N ILE A 639 -0.83 -7.70 7.37
CA ILE A 639 -1.95 -8.26 6.61
C ILE A 639 -3.12 -7.27 6.59
N ARG A 640 -3.88 -7.24 5.51
CA ARG A 640 -5.05 -6.37 5.40
C ARG A 640 -6.26 -6.99 6.09
N GLY A 641 -7.16 -6.15 6.61
CA GLY A 641 -8.40 -6.59 7.26
C GLY A 641 -9.27 -7.49 6.38
N ALA A 642 -9.26 -7.30 5.05
CA ALA A 642 -9.96 -8.18 4.11
C ALA A 642 -9.38 -9.59 4.09
N ASP A 643 -8.06 -9.70 3.95
CA ASP A 643 -7.35 -10.98 3.84
C ASP A 643 -7.31 -11.71 5.19
N LEU A 644 -7.27 -10.97 6.30
CA LEU A 644 -7.25 -11.52 7.65
C LEU A 644 -8.48 -12.39 7.95
N ARG A 645 -9.66 -12.02 7.43
CA ARG A 645 -10.95 -12.66 7.75
C ARG A 645 -11.00 -14.15 7.43
N ASP A 646 -10.32 -14.56 6.37
CA ASP A 646 -10.41 -15.91 5.82
C ASP A 646 -9.27 -16.83 6.31
N VAL A 647 -8.29 -16.28 7.03
CA VAL A 647 -7.03 -16.97 7.34
C VAL A 647 -6.74 -17.12 8.84
N VAL A 648 -7.67 -16.75 9.71
CA VAL A 648 -7.52 -16.81 11.19
C VAL A 648 -8.72 -17.47 11.86
N ILE A 649 -8.59 -17.79 13.15
CA ILE A 649 -9.68 -18.34 13.96
C ILE A 649 -10.48 -17.18 14.58
N PRO A 650 -11.73 -16.92 14.15
CA PRO A 650 -12.54 -15.83 14.68
C PRO A 650 -13.00 -16.11 16.12
N GLY A 651 -13.14 -15.07 16.93
CA GLY A 651 -13.68 -15.18 18.29
C GLY A 651 -12.69 -15.76 19.32
N ALA A 652 -11.41 -15.88 18.97
CA ALA A 652 -10.39 -16.45 19.83
C ALA A 652 -10.15 -15.62 21.11
N ILE A 653 -10.15 -14.29 20.99
CA ILE A 653 -10.03 -13.37 22.15
C ILE A 653 -11.30 -13.45 23.01
N SER A 654 -12.47 -13.52 22.39
CA SER A 654 -13.75 -13.75 23.09
C SER A 654 -13.77 -15.10 23.83
N LYS A 655 -13.17 -16.16 23.27
CA LYS A 655 -13.01 -17.44 23.96
C LYS A 655 -12.09 -17.29 25.18
N ALA A 656 -10.95 -16.63 25.04
CA ALA A 656 -10.06 -16.36 26.17
C ALA A 656 -10.77 -15.56 27.28
N LEU A 657 -11.51 -14.50 26.93
CA LEU A 657 -12.34 -13.76 27.88
C LEU A 657 -13.33 -14.66 28.64
N ALA A 658 -14.05 -15.54 27.93
CA ALA A 658 -15.00 -16.46 28.56
C ALA A 658 -14.32 -17.45 29.51
N MET A 659 -13.12 -17.94 29.16
CA MET A 659 -12.34 -18.83 30.02
C MET A 659 -11.90 -18.12 31.30
N GLY A 660 -11.41 -16.88 31.20
CA GLY A 660 -11.00 -16.09 32.36
C GLY A 660 -12.17 -15.76 33.30
N GLU A 661 -13.31 -15.34 32.73
CA GLU A 661 -14.54 -15.09 33.49
C GLU A 661 -15.01 -16.37 34.20
N ALA A 662 -15.04 -17.51 33.51
CA ALA A 662 -15.42 -18.79 34.09
C ALA A 662 -14.51 -19.16 35.28
N MET A 663 -13.20 -18.98 35.12
CA MET A 663 -12.23 -19.24 36.18
C MET A 663 -12.48 -18.33 37.39
N ARG A 664 -12.68 -17.03 37.17
CA ARG A 664 -12.96 -16.04 38.22
C ARG A 664 -14.24 -16.38 38.97
N LEU A 665 -15.33 -16.70 38.25
CA LEU A 665 -16.61 -17.06 38.86
C LEU A 665 -16.55 -18.39 39.61
N ALA A 666 -15.86 -19.40 39.08
CA ALA A 666 -15.67 -20.68 39.75
C ALA A 666 -14.91 -20.50 41.07
N ARG A 667 -13.83 -19.72 41.08
CA ARG A 667 -13.08 -19.38 42.30
C ARG A 667 -13.95 -18.65 43.33
N LEU A 668 -14.72 -17.65 42.89
CA LEU A 668 -15.59 -16.88 43.79
C LEU A 668 -16.72 -17.73 44.40
N SER A 669 -17.20 -18.73 43.67
CA SER A 669 -18.29 -19.62 44.10
C SER A 669 -17.81 -20.92 44.76
N GLY A 670 -16.49 -21.14 44.84
CA GLY A 670 -15.90 -22.37 45.38
C GLY A 670 -16.20 -23.61 44.54
N GLN A 671 -16.51 -23.43 43.24
CA GLN A 671 -16.69 -24.53 42.29
C GLN A 671 -15.34 -25.07 41.82
N ASP A 672 -15.35 -26.30 41.30
CA ASP A 672 -14.17 -26.89 40.68
C ASP A 672 -13.81 -26.12 39.41
N VAL A 673 -12.65 -25.46 39.45
CA VAL A 673 -12.18 -24.58 38.37
C VAL A 673 -11.89 -25.38 37.09
N ALA A 674 -11.33 -26.59 37.19
CA ALA A 674 -11.02 -27.40 36.02
C ALA A 674 -12.29 -27.90 35.33
N GLU A 675 -13.32 -28.29 36.10
CA GLU A 675 -14.62 -28.66 35.53
C GLU A 675 -15.32 -27.47 34.88
N ALA A 676 -15.26 -26.28 35.49
CA ALA A 676 -15.84 -25.07 34.92
C ALA A 676 -15.17 -24.66 33.60
N LEU A 677 -13.83 -24.72 33.56
CA LEU A 677 -13.06 -24.44 32.35
C LEU A 677 -13.30 -25.49 31.26
N ALA A 678 -13.35 -26.77 31.62
CA ALA A 678 -13.70 -27.84 30.70
C ALA A 678 -15.11 -27.62 30.13
N ALA A 679 -16.11 -27.33 30.96
CA ALA A 679 -17.47 -27.10 30.51
C ALA A 679 -17.59 -25.92 29.53
N VAL A 680 -16.93 -24.79 29.83
CA VAL A 680 -16.95 -23.59 28.97
C VAL A 680 -16.15 -23.80 27.68
N GLY A 681 -15.04 -24.51 27.75
CA GLY A 681 -14.18 -24.82 26.61
C GLY A 681 -14.67 -25.98 25.74
N GLY A 682 -15.74 -26.69 26.11
CA GLY A 682 -16.23 -27.89 25.43
C GLY A 682 -15.32 -29.11 25.62
N GLY A 683 -14.60 -29.15 26.74
CA GLY A 683 -13.58 -30.11 27.09
C GLY A 683 -13.99 -31.12 28.17
N ALA A 684 -12.99 -31.86 28.68
CA ALA A 684 -13.15 -32.78 29.80
C ALA A 684 -11.89 -32.82 30.68
N VAL A 685 -12.09 -32.95 32.00
CA VAL A 685 -10.98 -33.26 32.92
C VAL A 685 -10.47 -34.68 32.63
N ARG A 686 -9.17 -34.81 32.41
CA ARG A 686 -8.50 -36.06 32.04
C ARG A 686 -7.83 -36.73 33.24
N PHE A 687 -7.33 -35.94 34.17
CA PHE A 687 -6.54 -36.44 35.30
C PHE A 687 -6.49 -35.44 36.45
N ARG A 688 -6.26 -35.95 37.67
CA ARG A 688 -5.89 -35.15 38.83
C ARG A 688 -4.75 -35.85 39.57
N GLY A 689 -3.70 -35.11 39.90
CA GLY A 689 -2.51 -35.71 40.52
C GLY A 689 -1.51 -34.71 41.10
N ARG A 690 -0.45 -35.24 41.69
CA ARG A 690 0.74 -34.49 42.13
C ARG A 690 1.92 -34.84 41.25
N VAL A 691 2.80 -33.87 40.99
CA VAL A 691 4.04 -34.13 40.23
C VAL A 691 4.91 -35.13 40.99
N ILE A 692 5.34 -36.18 40.29
CA ILE A 692 6.25 -37.21 40.81
C ILE A 692 7.59 -37.22 40.08
N ASP A 693 7.63 -36.71 38.85
CA ASP A 693 8.86 -36.51 38.09
C ASP A 693 8.73 -35.31 37.15
N LEU A 694 9.84 -34.59 36.92
CA LEU A 694 9.91 -33.46 36.00
C LEU A 694 11.34 -33.38 35.44
N VAL A 695 11.47 -33.63 34.13
CA VAL A 695 12.75 -33.59 33.43
C VAL A 695 12.65 -32.59 32.29
N TRP A 696 13.50 -31.56 32.31
CA TRP A 696 13.53 -30.54 31.25
C TRP A 696 14.89 -29.91 31.07
N GLN A 697 15.09 -29.29 29.91
CA GLN A 697 16.27 -28.51 29.56
C GLN A 697 15.92 -27.41 28.55
N ASN A 698 16.72 -26.34 28.51
CA ASN A 698 16.69 -25.38 27.42
C ASN A 698 17.59 -25.87 26.28
N GLN A 699 17.02 -26.02 25.08
CA GLN A 699 17.74 -26.48 23.90
C GLN A 699 17.32 -25.67 22.67
N GLY A 700 18.28 -24.97 22.07
CA GLY A 700 18.04 -24.18 20.84
C GLY A 700 16.98 -23.08 20.99
N GLY A 701 16.86 -22.49 22.19
CA GLY A 701 15.85 -21.47 22.50
C GLY A 701 14.44 -22.03 22.77
N PHE A 702 14.31 -23.32 23.06
CA PHE A 702 13.07 -23.97 23.51
C PHE A 702 13.26 -24.63 24.87
N THR A 703 12.19 -24.66 25.67
CA THR A 703 12.10 -25.47 26.90
C THR A 703 11.53 -26.84 26.54
N VAL A 704 12.34 -27.89 26.55
CA VAL A 704 11.91 -29.25 26.16
C VAL A 704 11.97 -30.19 27.36
N GLY A 705 10.97 -31.07 27.49
CA GLY A 705 10.92 -31.98 28.62
C GLY A 705 9.64 -32.81 28.71
N HIS A 706 9.49 -33.46 29.85
CA HIS A 706 8.25 -34.11 30.24
C HIS A 706 8.02 -33.99 31.74
N VAL A 707 6.76 -34.10 32.13
CA VAL A 707 6.29 -34.11 33.51
C VAL A 707 5.42 -35.34 33.75
N GLU A 708 5.58 -35.98 34.90
CA GLU A 708 4.79 -37.13 35.32
C GLU A 708 4.03 -36.81 36.62
N PHE A 709 2.76 -37.24 36.68
CA PHE A 709 1.88 -37.05 37.82
C PHE A 709 1.44 -38.41 38.39
N GLY A 710 1.49 -38.53 39.71
CA GLY A 710 0.82 -39.60 40.45
C GLY A 710 -0.60 -39.18 40.79
N GLY A 711 -1.58 -40.03 40.46
CA GLY A 711 -3.00 -39.69 40.58
C GLY A 711 -3.49 -39.57 42.02
N VAL A 712 -4.50 -38.73 42.22
CA VAL A 712 -5.19 -38.51 43.50
C VAL A 712 -6.70 -38.75 43.36
N GLY A 713 -7.37 -39.03 44.48
CA GLY A 713 -8.81 -39.24 44.51
C GLY A 713 -9.24 -40.40 43.59
N ALA A 714 -10.13 -40.12 42.63
CA ALA A 714 -10.60 -41.08 41.64
C ALA A 714 -9.51 -41.64 40.71
N TYR A 715 -8.35 -40.97 40.65
CA TYR A 715 -7.20 -41.38 39.82
C TYR A 715 -6.10 -42.07 40.64
N SER A 716 -6.33 -42.35 41.92
CA SER A 716 -5.34 -42.99 42.80
C SER A 716 -4.85 -44.32 42.22
N GLY A 717 -3.53 -44.46 42.08
CA GLY A 717 -2.89 -45.64 41.49
C GLY A 717 -2.54 -45.51 40.00
N SER A 718 -3.12 -44.52 39.30
CA SER A 718 -2.76 -44.20 37.91
C SER A 718 -1.62 -43.18 37.81
N ARG A 719 -0.96 -43.18 36.66
CA ARG A 719 0.09 -42.23 36.26
C ARG A 719 -0.31 -41.47 35.01
N TYR A 720 0.08 -40.19 34.95
CA TYR A 720 -0.16 -39.33 33.79
C TYR A 720 1.13 -38.66 33.37
N GLN A 721 1.53 -38.82 32.12
CA GLN A 721 2.76 -38.27 31.57
C GLN A 721 2.42 -37.26 30.47
N MET A 722 3.09 -36.11 30.46
CA MET A 722 2.94 -35.09 29.42
C MET A 722 4.30 -34.66 28.89
N TRP A 723 4.46 -34.68 27.56
CA TRP A 723 5.65 -34.18 26.87
C TRP A 723 5.41 -32.77 26.36
N PHE A 724 6.43 -31.92 26.44
CA PHE A 724 6.34 -30.53 26.01
C PHE A 724 7.58 -30.02 25.28
N LYS A 725 7.34 -29.07 24.38
CA LYS A 725 8.33 -28.17 23.78
C LYS A 725 7.72 -26.77 23.86
N ASN A 726 8.06 -26.04 24.92
CA ASN A 726 7.31 -24.91 25.46
C ASN A 726 5.88 -25.32 25.87
N GLU A 727 5.04 -25.68 24.91
CA GLU A 727 3.67 -26.16 25.10
C GLU A 727 3.60 -27.69 25.18
N TYR A 728 2.55 -28.21 25.83
CA TYR A 728 2.25 -29.64 25.87
C TYR A 728 1.85 -30.16 24.48
N LEU A 729 2.45 -31.29 24.11
CA LEU A 729 2.31 -31.90 22.79
C LEU A 729 1.54 -33.21 22.82
N VAL A 730 1.88 -34.08 23.77
CA VAL A 730 1.33 -35.43 23.89
C VAL A 730 1.15 -35.75 25.36
N SER A 731 0.11 -36.49 25.69
CA SER A 731 -0.07 -37.08 27.01
C SER A 731 -0.49 -38.55 26.94
N SER A 732 -0.16 -39.27 28.01
CA SER A 732 -0.61 -40.64 28.19
C SER A 732 -1.03 -40.90 29.64
N ARG A 733 -2.11 -41.64 29.81
CA ARG A 733 -2.54 -42.20 31.10
C ARG A 733 -2.22 -43.69 31.13
N ASP A 734 -1.40 -44.11 32.10
CA ASP A 734 -0.99 -45.51 32.28
C ASP A 734 -0.43 -46.14 30.98
N GLY A 735 0.30 -45.34 30.20
CA GLY A 735 0.90 -45.76 28.92
C GLY A 735 -0.03 -45.68 27.70
N ILE A 736 -1.32 -45.35 27.88
CA ILE A 736 -2.28 -45.14 26.79
C ILE A 736 -2.32 -43.65 26.44
N VAL A 737 -1.95 -43.30 25.21
CA VAL A 737 -2.01 -41.92 24.70
C VAL A 737 -3.45 -41.43 24.70
N ASP A 738 -3.71 -40.26 25.31
CA ASP A 738 -5.07 -39.77 25.52
C ASP A 738 -5.36 -38.38 24.92
N VAL A 739 -4.38 -37.48 24.89
CA VAL A 739 -4.48 -36.17 24.23
C VAL A 739 -3.23 -35.93 23.41
N THR A 740 -3.40 -35.42 22.20
CA THR A 740 -2.30 -35.01 21.34
C THR A 740 -2.61 -33.67 20.71
N VAL A 741 -1.57 -32.88 20.45
CA VAL A 741 -1.62 -31.70 19.60
C VAL A 741 -2.27 -32.05 18.26
N PRO A 742 -3.19 -31.24 17.72
CA PRO A 742 -3.52 -29.85 18.10
C PRO A 742 -4.51 -29.66 19.26
N ASP A 743 -5.07 -30.71 19.85
CA ASP A 743 -5.97 -30.54 21.01
C ASP A 743 -5.22 -29.91 22.19
N LEU A 744 -5.92 -29.04 22.92
CA LEU A 744 -5.31 -28.27 23.99
C LEU A 744 -5.26 -29.13 25.24
N LEU A 745 -4.07 -29.33 25.76
CA LEU A 745 -3.87 -29.89 27.09
C LEU A 745 -3.59 -28.74 28.05
N CYS A 746 -4.40 -28.63 29.10
CA CYS A 746 -4.38 -27.50 30.03
C CYS A 746 -4.20 -28.00 31.46
N VAL A 747 -3.50 -27.22 32.28
CA VAL A 747 -3.22 -27.57 33.67
C VAL A 747 -3.58 -26.39 34.57
N VAL A 748 -4.32 -26.68 35.63
CA VAL A 748 -4.54 -25.74 36.74
C VAL A 748 -4.12 -26.40 38.04
N GLU A 749 -3.52 -25.63 38.94
CA GLU A 749 -3.30 -26.03 40.33
C GLU A 749 -4.64 -26.04 41.09
N ALA A 750 -4.71 -26.70 42.25
CA ALA A 750 -5.93 -26.82 43.05
C ALA A 750 -6.61 -25.48 43.44
N SER A 751 -5.85 -24.37 43.54
CA SER A 751 -6.37 -23.00 43.69
C SER A 751 -7.08 -22.46 42.44
N GLY A 752 -6.96 -23.19 41.33
CA GLY A 752 -7.41 -22.82 40.00
C GLY A 752 -6.40 -22.00 39.21
N GLU A 753 -5.16 -21.83 39.68
CA GLU A 753 -4.12 -21.08 38.96
C GLU A 753 -3.62 -21.85 37.73
N PRO A 754 -3.65 -21.27 36.52
CA PRO A 754 -3.10 -21.91 35.33
C PRO A 754 -1.59 -22.11 35.45
N VAL A 755 -1.10 -23.27 35.00
CA VAL A 755 0.30 -23.67 35.15
C VAL A 755 1.01 -23.68 33.80
N THR A 756 2.19 -23.05 33.76
CA THR A 756 3.07 -23.00 32.59
C THR A 756 4.32 -23.83 32.82
N ASN A 757 4.88 -24.40 31.77
CA ASN A 757 6.12 -25.15 31.81
C ASN A 757 7.32 -24.21 32.04
N PRO A 758 8.35 -24.68 32.75
CA PRO A 758 8.43 -25.94 33.51
C PRO A 758 8.01 -25.76 34.99
N HIS A 759 7.16 -24.77 35.31
CA HIS A 759 6.96 -24.27 36.67
C HIS A 759 5.94 -25.08 37.48
N TYR A 760 6.39 -26.20 38.03
CA TYR A 760 5.62 -27.01 38.98
C TYR A 760 6.15 -26.88 40.40
N ALA A 761 5.25 -26.70 41.35
CA ALA A 761 5.56 -26.68 42.77
C ALA A 761 5.47 -28.10 43.34
N PRO A 762 6.49 -28.57 44.08
CA PRO A 762 6.39 -29.81 44.84
C PRO A 762 5.16 -29.81 45.77
N ASP A 763 4.53 -30.97 45.91
CA ASP A 763 3.41 -31.24 46.84
C ASP A 763 2.05 -30.57 46.54
N ARG A 764 1.94 -29.81 45.45
CA ARG A 764 0.65 -29.27 44.98
C ARG A 764 -0.14 -30.30 44.17
N GLU A 765 -1.46 -30.21 44.26
CA GLU A 765 -2.38 -30.98 43.41
C GLU A 765 -2.73 -30.20 42.15
N TYR A 766 -2.74 -30.90 41.02
CA TYR A 766 -3.00 -30.36 39.69
C TYR A 766 -4.16 -31.08 39.06
N ALA A 767 -5.01 -30.34 38.35
CA ALA A 767 -6.04 -30.86 37.49
C ALA A 767 -5.66 -30.63 36.03
N ILE A 768 -5.70 -31.70 35.26
CA ILE A 768 -5.33 -31.72 33.84
C ILE A 768 -6.62 -31.94 33.05
N PHE A 769 -6.87 -31.08 32.09
CA PHE A 769 -8.07 -31.14 31.25
C PHE A 769 -7.72 -30.87 29.80
N ALA A 770 -8.52 -31.46 28.91
CA ALA A 770 -8.37 -31.32 27.47
C ALA A 770 -9.47 -30.42 26.91
N LEU A 771 -9.14 -29.56 25.96
CA LEU A 771 -10.11 -28.81 25.17
C LEU A 771 -9.92 -29.15 23.68
N PRO A 772 -10.99 -29.14 22.88
CA PRO A 772 -10.90 -29.41 21.45
C PRO A 772 -10.04 -28.37 20.75
N ALA A 773 -9.22 -28.84 19.80
CA ALA A 773 -8.54 -27.97 18.86
C ALA A 773 -9.55 -27.08 18.11
N PRO A 774 -9.16 -25.85 17.71
CA PRO A 774 -9.89 -25.10 16.69
C PRO A 774 -10.03 -25.89 15.38
N GLU A 775 -11.16 -25.71 14.67
CA GLU A 775 -11.49 -26.48 13.45
C GLU A 775 -10.39 -26.48 12.36
N PRO A 776 -9.68 -25.37 12.06
CA PRO A 776 -8.61 -25.38 11.06
C PRO A 776 -7.54 -26.45 11.32
N TRP A 777 -7.23 -26.73 12.59
CA TRP A 777 -6.21 -27.69 12.98
C TRP A 777 -6.63 -29.14 12.82
N LYS A 778 -7.94 -29.43 12.77
CA LYS A 778 -8.48 -30.79 12.58
C LYS A 778 -8.50 -31.21 11.12
N THR A 779 -8.23 -30.30 10.20
CA THR A 779 -8.13 -30.60 8.77
C THR A 779 -6.86 -31.42 8.48
N PRO A 780 -6.79 -32.20 7.37
CA PRO A 780 -5.58 -32.93 7.02
C PRO A 780 -4.32 -32.04 6.94
N ALA A 781 -4.45 -30.83 6.38
CA ALA A 781 -3.35 -29.86 6.31
C ALA A 781 -2.94 -29.33 7.70
N GLY A 782 -3.93 -29.08 8.58
CA GLY A 782 -3.68 -28.68 9.96
C GLY A 782 -2.97 -29.76 10.77
N VAL A 783 -3.37 -31.03 10.62
CA VAL A 783 -2.73 -32.18 11.28
C VAL A 783 -1.34 -32.46 10.72
N GLU A 784 -1.13 -32.25 9.42
CA GLU A 784 0.21 -32.38 8.82
C GLU A 784 1.17 -31.32 9.36
N LEU A 785 0.70 -30.07 9.50
CA LEU A 785 1.50 -28.95 9.98
C LEU A 785 1.72 -28.99 11.50
N PHE A 786 0.68 -29.32 12.28
CA PHE A 786 0.66 -29.18 13.74
C PHE A 786 0.07 -30.40 14.47
N GLY A 787 0.25 -31.59 13.92
CA GLY A 787 -0.06 -32.86 14.59
C GLY A 787 1.15 -33.46 15.32
N PRO A 788 0.98 -34.57 16.07
CA PRO A 788 2.07 -35.18 16.85
C PRO A 788 3.28 -35.59 16.00
N ARG A 789 3.05 -35.97 14.74
CA ARG A 789 4.12 -36.34 13.80
C ARG A 789 5.04 -35.18 13.41
N SER A 790 4.56 -33.94 13.41
CA SER A 790 5.42 -32.78 13.12
C SER A 790 6.50 -32.57 14.19
N PHE A 791 6.26 -33.10 15.40
CA PHE A 791 7.20 -33.10 16.51
C PHE A 791 7.98 -34.42 16.67
N GLY A 792 7.86 -35.35 15.71
CA GLY A 792 8.59 -36.61 15.71
C GLY A 792 7.96 -37.75 16.53
N PHE A 793 6.72 -37.59 17.00
CA PHE A 793 5.97 -38.70 17.61
C PHE A 793 5.29 -39.53 16.50
N ASP A 794 5.59 -40.82 16.43
CA ASP A 794 4.94 -41.75 15.49
C ASP A 794 3.53 -42.14 15.97
N ILE A 795 2.63 -41.16 16.03
CA ILE A 795 1.26 -41.24 16.53
C ILE A 795 0.34 -40.57 15.51
N ASP A 796 -0.83 -41.13 15.22
CA ASP A 796 -1.85 -40.44 14.42
C ASP A 796 -2.70 -39.54 15.31
N TYR A 797 -3.05 -38.33 14.84
CA TYR A 797 -3.96 -37.47 15.57
C TYR A 797 -5.36 -38.10 15.63
N VAL A 798 -5.85 -38.27 16.86
CA VAL A 798 -7.22 -38.64 17.17
C VAL A 798 -7.76 -37.58 18.13
N PRO A 799 -8.87 -36.90 17.79
CA PRO A 799 -9.51 -35.96 18.71
C PRO A 799 -9.77 -36.61 20.07
N PHE A 800 -9.41 -35.94 21.16
CA PHE A 800 -9.43 -36.53 22.50
C PHE A 800 -10.81 -37.08 22.91
N GLU A 801 -11.90 -36.53 22.35
CA GLU A 801 -13.27 -36.99 22.60
C GLU A 801 -13.53 -38.40 22.07
N LYS A 802 -12.73 -38.86 21.10
CA LYS A 802 -12.84 -40.20 20.51
C LYS A 802 -11.91 -41.21 21.18
N VAL A 803 -11.04 -40.77 22.08
CA VAL A 803 -10.12 -41.66 22.79
C VAL A 803 -10.83 -42.28 23.98
N VAL A 804 -11.04 -43.59 23.90
CA VAL A 804 -11.57 -44.39 25.00
C VAL A 804 -10.40 -44.74 25.92
N LEU A 805 -10.44 -44.24 27.15
CA LEU A 805 -9.57 -44.73 28.22
C LEU A 805 -10.38 -45.78 28.98
N ASP A 806 -10.01 -47.05 28.86
CA ASP A 806 -10.75 -48.15 29.46
C ASP A 806 -11.08 -47.86 30.93
N GLU A 807 -12.38 -47.91 31.26
CA GLU A 807 -12.87 -47.97 32.63
C GLU A 807 -12.78 -49.43 33.10
N GLU A 808 -11.66 -49.84 33.68
CA GLU A 808 -11.73 -50.84 34.74
C GLU A 808 -11.03 -50.31 36.00
N PRO A 809 -11.77 -50.03 37.09
CA PRO A 809 -11.16 -49.99 38.40
C PRO A 809 -10.72 -51.41 38.72
N PHE A 810 -9.43 -51.61 39.03
CA PHE A 810 -8.88 -52.88 39.48
C PHE A 810 -9.81 -53.57 40.49
N GLY A 811 -10.60 -54.52 39.98
CA GLY A 811 -11.29 -55.53 40.74
C GLY A 811 -10.27 -56.56 41.20
N VAL A 812 -10.32 -56.86 42.49
CA VAL A 812 -9.71 -58.00 43.15
C VAL A 812 -9.62 -59.24 42.24
N ARG A 813 -8.39 -59.73 42.02
CA ARG A 813 -8.08 -61.17 41.98
C ARG A 813 -6.80 -61.44 42.75
#